data_AF-A0A453S3C7-F1
#
_entry.id   AF-A0A453S3C7-F1
#
_cell.length_a   1.000
_cell.length_b   1.000
_cell.length_c   1.000
_cell.angle_alpha   90.00
_cell.angle_beta   90.00
_cell.angle_gamma   90.00
#
_symmetry.space_group_name_H-M   'P 1'
#
loop_
_entity.id
_entity.type
_entity.pdbx_description
1 polymer ?
#
loop_
_entity_poly.entity_id
_entity_poly.type
_entity_poly.pdbx_seq_one_letter_code
_entity_poly.pdbx_strand_id
1 'polypeptide(L)'
;MWDLTPPTELLQELPAEYSTESALADLVDNSLQALWSNGSKEIKLIRITVDGEKIVVFDTGRGMDGSEDNSISKWGTMGSSNHRVFRKQGIGGKAPYLVPFFGMFGYGGTIASMHLGRTAIVSSKTKESRKVFTLHLSREALLEKSSSKLSWKTAGGVRDPSEEELALSPHRSFTQVEIHGLNRHLEPAKLRGFLKDIYFPYIQYDEDNGSASTRRPVQFEVNGVDLAEIQESEVTLTNLHSSNGPDFDLHLKFACTSTNAASRQAHARIKCVYFPIVKGKESIDSILEKLSENALGVKENFDNFSRVSVRRLGRLLPDARWGSLPFMEPKQNKGQKAELLKRCCKRVKCFVETDAGFNPTLSKTDLAQHDVFTKALRCFDGSCHNDSSVEEVSVDARKGERSLNRTQLEKQYHDWINNMHAKYDVEMDGGDDEHTVIINPSNKERLGISKDVEVIRVHTSVSRKGKTWRRGDHLKIQPRVVARMKNNFYSSKSNFYGTLEYVVVEGLRGDICGEARLICRSIECPGDQGCLLEVGQDSVHLNIKESFSFPISVIDDNKCQTMDEDSWCQMLRKKSAKAPACIEVLRNSQGNDLAIDGDVPFEKVIAAGYNHPREIIAVIRPQNATTCSTSLLDKRYIVKDDDLEMAMEIYHLPGSKDHPRAKLIYKKLKKPSSCNSINGLYIFQLSEETSMFTKSGVYSFIFSVRCRDSTVIKHESRITVRPNSNTRHWQLSCDADWSADNAVVDIRLGMPVRCLAARSHDLYGNGIPFLDVHKAVITILGGDDILAQVKDIKVDLSTDLLTLYIRVSHMYLFKYRTGHKFSESTAFPC
;
A
#
# COMPACT_ATOMS: atom_id res chain seq x y z
N MET A 1 -45.38 -55.11 -10.39
CA MET A 1 -44.30 -54.53 -11.23
C MET A 1 -44.74 -53.15 -11.68
N TRP A 2 -43.88 -52.14 -11.54
CA TRP A 2 -44.13 -50.79 -12.03
C TRP A 2 -43.42 -50.58 -13.37
N ASP A 3 -44.05 -49.83 -14.29
CA ASP A 3 -43.43 -49.41 -15.55
C ASP A 3 -42.85 -47.99 -15.39
N LEU A 4 -41.54 -47.88 -15.57
CA LEU A 4 -40.72 -46.68 -15.43
C LEU A 4 -40.13 -46.23 -16.77
N THR A 5 -40.64 -46.74 -17.90
CA THR A 5 -40.12 -46.41 -19.22
C THR A 5 -40.16 -44.90 -19.45
N PRO A 6 -39.00 -44.23 -19.64
CA PRO A 6 -38.97 -42.79 -19.79
C PRO A 6 -39.65 -42.39 -21.12
N PRO A 7 -40.36 -41.27 -21.18
CA PRO A 7 -41.05 -40.82 -22.38
C PRO A 7 -40.14 -40.33 -23.54
N THR A 8 -38.80 -40.36 -23.41
CA THR A 8 -37.81 -39.93 -24.43
C THR A 8 -36.41 -40.56 -24.17
N GLU A 9 -35.52 -40.59 -25.17
CA GLU A 9 -34.11 -41.09 -25.11
C GLU A 9 -33.22 -40.27 -24.14
N LEU A 10 -33.45 -40.44 -22.85
CA LEU A 10 -32.87 -39.61 -21.79
C LEU A 10 -32.00 -40.42 -20.85
N LEU A 11 -31.07 -41.19 -21.42
CA LEU A 11 -30.05 -41.93 -20.69
C LEU A 11 -28.81 -42.06 -21.58
N GLN A 12 -27.86 -41.14 -21.45
CA GLN A 12 -26.49 -41.46 -21.87
C GLN A 12 -25.46 -41.26 -20.76
N GLU A 13 -25.65 -40.40 -19.75
CA GLU A 13 -24.70 -40.33 -18.62
C GLU A 13 -25.40 -39.97 -17.30
N LEU A 14 -25.06 -40.68 -16.22
CA LEU A 14 -25.29 -40.20 -14.84
C LEU A 14 -24.51 -38.87 -14.69
N PRO A 15 -25.06 -37.82 -14.05
CA PRO A 15 -24.32 -36.59 -13.81
C PRO A 15 -23.01 -36.92 -13.07
N ALA A 16 -21.87 -36.63 -13.70
CA ALA A 16 -20.55 -36.93 -13.15
C ALA A 16 -20.20 -36.11 -11.89
N GLU A 17 -21.04 -35.14 -11.53
CA GLU A 17 -20.73 -34.06 -10.58
C GLU A 17 -21.35 -34.23 -9.18
N TYR A 18 -22.03 -35.33 -8.86
CA TYR A 18 -22.55 -35.53 -7.50
C TYR A 18 -21.44 -35.82 -6.48
N SER A 19 -21.53 -35.16 -5.33
CA SER A 19 -20.95 -35.63 -4.08
C SER A 19 -21.99 -36.45 -3.32
N THR A 20 -21.56 -37.19 -2.31
CA THR A 20 -22.49 -37.94 -1.44
C THR A 20 -23.47 -37.00 -0.74
N GLU A 21 -23.00 -35.83 -0.31
CA GLU A 21 -23.79 -34.81 0.37
C GLU A 21 -24.78 -34.12 -0.56
N SER A 22 -24.37 -33.74 -1.78
CA SER A 22 -25.26 -33.10 -2.75
C SER A 22 -26.32 -34.05 -3.30
N ALA A 23 -26.00 -35.34 -3.46
CA ALA A 23 -26.99 -36.36 -3.79
C ALA A 23 -28.04 -36.51 -2.68
N LEU A 24 -27.61 -36.56 -1.41
CA LEU A 24 -28.55 -36.63 -0.29
C LEU A 24 -29.42 -35.37 -0.18
N ALA A 25 -28.84 -34.18 -0.38
CA ALA A 25 -29.62 -32.94 -0.46
C ALA A 25 -30.68 -33.00 -1.58
N ASP A 26 -30.38 -33.61 -2.72
CA ASP A 26 -31.36 -33.77 -3.80
C ASP A 26 -32.56 -34.66 -3.44
N LEU A 27 -32.38 -35.63 -2.54
CA LEU A 27 -33.49 -36.40 -1.96
C LEU A 27 -34.31 -35.55 -0.99
N VAL A 28 -33.62 -34.81 -0.12
CA VAL A 28 -34.23 -33.91 0.85
C VAL A 28 -35.02 -32.79 0.16
N ASP A 29 -34.57 -32.30 -1.00
CA ASP A 29 -35.31 -31.34 -1.83
C ASP A 29 -36.69 -31.88 -2.22
N ASN A 30 -36.79 -33.17 -2.58
CA ASN A 30 -38.06 -33.78 -2.95
C ASN A 30 -38.99 -33.90 -1.73
N SER A 31 -38.45 -34.31 -0.58
CA SER A 31 -39.18 -34.37 0.69
C SER A 31 -39.70 -32.99 1.11
N LEU A 32 -38.84 -31.96 1.04
CA LEU A 32 -39.18 -30.57 1.36
C LEU A 32 -40.27 -30.03 0.43
N GLN A 33 -40.21 -30.40 -0.84
CA GLN A 33 -41.23 -30.05 -1.81
C GLN A 33 -42.58 -30.75 -1.53
N ALA A 34 -42.56 -32.02 -1.14
CA ALA A 34 -43.76 -32.80 -0.83
C ALA A 34 -44.51 -32.25 0.39
N LEU A 35 -43.78 -31.88 1.44
CA LEU A 35 -44.36 -31.33 2.67
C LEU A 35 -44.78 -29.85 2.56
N TRP A 36 -44.32 -29.12 1.54
CA TRP A 36 -44.66 -27.70 1.41
C TRP A 36 -46.15 -27.46 1.20
N SER A 37 -46.81 -28.42 0.55
CA SER A 37 -48.26 -28.43 0.32
C SER A 37 -49.09 -28.78 1.56
N ASN A 38 -48.47 -29.23 2.65
CA ASN A 38 -49.18 -29.58 3.88
C ASN A 38 -49.77 -28.34 4.56
N GLY A 39 -50.91 -28.53 5.21
CA GLY A 39 -51.62 -27.48 5.95
C GLY A 39 -50.80 -26.93 7.12
N SER A 40 -51.15 -25.73 7.60
CA SER A 40 -50.43 -25.07 8.71
C SER A 40 -50.49 -25.81 10.05
N LYS A 41 -51.46 -26.70 10.22
CA LYS A 41 -51.63 -27.54 11.42
C LYS A 41 -51.01 -28.94 11.28
N GLU A 42 -50.48 -29.26 10.10
CA GLU A 42 -49.90 -30.57 9.80
C GLU A 42 -48.42 -30.55 10.12
N ILE A 43 -47.93 -31.67 10.64
CA ILE A 43 -46.51 -31.82 10.98
C ILE A 43 -45.71 -31.84 9.69
N LYS A 44 -44.72 -30.94 9.60
CA LYS A 44 -43.73 -30.87 8.51
C LYS A 44 -42.40 -31.37 9.06
N LEU A 45 -42.15 -32.67 8.90
CA LEU A 45 -40.98 -33.36 9.40
C LEU A 45 -40.21 -33.98 8.23
N ILE A 46 -38.89 -33.79 8.25
CA ILE A 46 -37.92 -34.59 7.48
C ILE A 46 -37.00 -35.25 8.50
N ARG A 47 -36.95 -36.58 8.47
CA ARG A 47 -36.05 -37.37 9.31
C ARG A 47 -35.09 -38.15 8.42
N ILE A 48 -33.81 -38.06 8.73
CA ILE A 48 -32.74 -38.78 8.04
C ILE A 48 -32.06 -39.69 9.06
N THR A 49 -32.04 -40.99 8.76
CA THR A 49 -31.29 -41.98 9.54
C THR A 49 -30.15 -42.51 8.68
N VAL A 50 -28.93 -42.41 9.19
CA VAL A 50 -27.72 -42.94 8.57
C VAL A 50 -27.10 -43.92 9.55
N ASP A 51 -27.07 -45.19 9.17
CA ASP A 51 -26.24 -46.21 9.79
C ASP A 51 -25.21 -46.71 8.75
N GLY A 52 -24.22 -47.50 9.17
CA GLY A 52 -23.15 -47.95 8.28
C GLY A 52 -23.63 -48.80 7.09
N GLU A 53 -24.87 -49.29 7.11
CA GLU A 53 -25.44 -50.20 6.12
C GLU A 53 -26.44 -49.52 5.18
N LYS A 54 -27.17 -48.51 5.66
CA LYS A 54 -28.22 -47.83 4.91
C LYS A 54 -28.42 -46.35 5.28
N ILE A 55 -29.05 -45.64 4.35
CA ILE A 55 -29.59 -44.29 4.55
C ILE A 55 -31.11 -44.38 4.42
N VAL A 56 -31.85 -43.78 5.36
CA VAL A 56 -33.31 -43.68 5.33
C VAL A 56 -33.70 -42.21 5.36
N VAL A 57 -34.42 -41.74 4.34
CA VAL A 57 -35.02 -40.40 4.30
C VAL A 57 -36.53 -40.56 4.42
N PHE A 58 -37.11 -40.05 5.51
CA PHE A 58 -38.53 -40.07 5.79
C PHE A 58 -39.09 -38.65 5.79
N ASP A 59 -40.21 -38.44 5.11
CA ASP A 59 -40.96 -37.20 5.16
C ASP A 59 -42.44 -37.42 5.41
N THR A 60 -43.05 -36.42 6.04
CA THR A 60 -44.49 -36.39 6.32
C THR A 60 -45.29 -35.68 5.24
N GLY A 61 -44.80 -35.63 4.00
CA GLY A 61 -45.48 -34.97 2.89
C GLY A 61 -46.77 -35.66 2.45
N ARG A 62 -47.34 -35.20 1.34
CA ARG A 62 -48.59 -35.75 0.77
C ARG A 62 -48.53 -37.24 0.38
N GLY A 63 -47.33 -37.79 0.20
CA GLY A 63 -47.11 -39.16 -0.25
C GLY A 63 -47.55 -39.43 -1.70
N MET A 64 -47.45 -40.69 -2.08
CA MET A 64 -47.76 -41.24 -3.40
C MET A 64 -48.47 -42.59 -3.21
N ASP A 65 -49.24 -43.01 -4.22
CA ASP A 65 -50.01 -44.25 -4.19
C ASP A 65 -50.04 -44.93 -5.57
N GLY A 66 -51.05 -45.76 -5.85
CA GLY A 66 -51.23 -46.42 -7.15
C GLY A 66 -52.15 -45.68 -8.13
N SER A 67 -52.62 -44.47 -7.81
CA SER A 67 -53.49 -43.68 -8.69
C SER A 67 -52.71 -43.04 -9.85
N GLU A 68 -53.37 -42.74 -10.97
CA GLU A 68 -52.68 -42.12 -12.11
C GLU A 68 -52.08 -40.75 -11.77
N ASP A 69 -52.75 -39.96 -10.93
CA ASP A 69 -52.32 -38.61 -10.58
C ASP A 69 -51.14 -38.60 -9.60
N ASN A 70 -51.17 -39.48 -8.58
CA ASN A 70 -50.18 -39.54 -7.50
C ASN A 70 -49.33 -40.82 -7.52
N SER A 71 -49.22 -41.48 -8.69
CA SER A 71 -48.53 -42.77 -8.82
C SER A 71 -47.09 -42.72 -8.30
N ILE A 72 -46.74 -43.68 -7.44
CA ILE A 72 -45.36 -43.93 -7.00
C ILE A 72 -44.42 -44.22 -8.18
N SER A 73 -44.94 -44.74 -9.31
CA SER A 73 -44.12 -44.95 -10.50
C SER A 73 -43.53 -43.64 -11.05
N LYS A 74 -44.23 -42.50 -10.91
CA LYS A 74 -43.72 -41.19 -11.37
C LYS A 74 -42.44 -40.77 -10.65
N TRP A 75 -42.24 -41.23 -9.42
CA TRP A 75 -40.99 -40.99 -8.69
C TRP A 75 -39.81 -41.72 -9.33
N GLY A 76 -40.02 -42.98 -9.75
CA GLY A 76 -39.00 -43.80 -10.41
C GLY A 76 -38.78 -43.46 -11.88
N THR A 77 -39.80 -42.92 -12.57
CA THR A 77 -39.74 -42.60 -14.00
C THR A 77 -38.95 -41.32 -14.24
N MET A 78 -37.79 -41.47 -14.90
CA MET A 78 -36.95 -40.33 -15.27
C MET A 78 -37.70 -39.36 -16.19
N GLY A 79 -37.66 -38.07 -15.84
CA GLY A 79 -38.29 -36.99 -16.60
C GLY A 79 -39.77 -36.78 -16.31
N SER A 80 -40.41 -37.62 -15.48
CA SER A 80 -41.84 -37.56 -15.14
C SER A 80 -42.16 -36.57 -14.00
N SER A 81 -41.43 -35.45 -13.93
CA SER A 81 -41.64 -34.47 -12.86
C SER A 81 -42.89 -33.62 -13.11
N ASN A 82 -43.91 -33.81 -12.28
CA ASN A 82 -45.10 -32.96 -12.21
C ASN A 82 -44.77 -31.49 -11.89
N HIS A 83 -43.54 -31.18 -11.48
CA HIS A 83 -43.19 -29.91 -10.89
C HIS A 83 -42.54 -28.89 -11.82
N ARG A 84 -42.17 -29.29 -13.04
CA ARG A 84 -41.69 -28.37 -14.08
C ARG A 84 -42.68 -27.23 -14.36
N VAL A 85 -43.98 -27.52 -14.23
CA VAL A 85 -45.08 -26.58 -14.48
C VAL A 85 -45.16 -25.47 -13.40
N PHE A 86 -44.74 -25.77 -12.16
CA PHE A 86 -44.82 -24.83 -11.04
C PHE A 86 -43.63 -23.87 -10.95
N ARG A 87 -42.60 -24.04 -11.79
CA ARG A 87 -41.43 -23.15 -11.79
C ARG A 87 -41.81 -21.67 -11.86
N LYS A 88 -42.79 -21.32 -12.70
CA LYS A 88 -43.27 -19.93 -12.85
C LYS A 88 -43.83 -19.35 -11.54
N GLN A 89 -44.37 -20.18 -10.66
CA GLN A 89 -44.89 -19.76 -9.35
C GLN A 89 -43.78 -19.45 -8.34
N GLY A 90 -42.56 -19.95 -8.57
CA GLY A 90 -41.39 -19.65 -7.75
C GLY A 90 -40.63 -18.40 -8.19
N ILE A 91 -41.09 -17.67 -9.21
CA ILE A 91 -40.51 -16.40 -9.66
C ILE A 91 -41.26 -15.26 -8.95
N GLY A 92 -40.54 -14.37 -8.25
CA GLY A 92 -41.15 -13.37 -7.39
C GLY A 92 -41.37 -13.83 -5.94
N GLY A 93 -42.11 -13.02 -5.19
CA GLY A 93 -42.35 -13.22 -3.76
C GLY A 93 -41.41 -12.43 -2.85
N LYS A 94 -41.51 -12.69 -1.55
CA LYS A 94 -40.68 -12.06 -0.51
C LYS A 94 -39.44 -12.94 -0.27
N ALA A 95 -38.27 -12.31 -0.24
CA ALA A 95 -37.03 -12.95 0.21
C ALA A 95 -37.21 -13.50 1.64
N PRO A 96 -36.65 -14.67 2.01
CA PRO A 96 -35.65 -15.47 1.29
C PRO A 96 -36.20 -16.42 0.21
N TYR A 97 -37.40 -16.14 -0.34
CA TYR A 97 -38.03 -16.86 -1.45
C TYR A 97 -38.28 -18.33 -1.13
N LEU A 98 -38.86 -18.61 0.05
CA LEU A 98 -39.17 -19.97 0.50
C LEU A 98 -40.33 -20.57 -0.28
N VAL A 99 -40.01 -21.10 -1.46
CA VAL A 99 -40.92 -21.85 -2.30
C VAL A 99 -40.11 -23.00 -2.90
N PRO A 100 -40.16 -24.22 -2.32
CA PRO A 100 -39.24 -25.32 -2.63
C PRO A 100 -39.54 -26.02 -3.97
N PHE A 101 -39.62 -25.25 -5.05
CA PHE A 101 -39.72 -25.72 -6.42
C PHE A 101 -38.31 -25.93 -7.01
N PHE A 102 -37.57 -26.86 -6.41
CA PHE A 102 -36.18 -27.16 -6.80
C PHE A 102 -36.08 -28.03 -8.07
N GLY A 103 -37.10 -28.85 -8.32
CA GLY A 103 -37.12 -29.77 -9.46
C GLY A 103 -37.19 -29.06 -10.82
N MET A 104 -36.11 -29.14 -11.59
CA MET A 104 -36.06 -28.63 -12.97
C MET A 104 -36.04 -29.76 -14.02
N PHE A 105 -35.32 -30.84 -13.73
CA PHE A 105 -35.00 -31.86 -14.72
C PHE A 105 -35.74 -33.19 -14.49
N GLY A 106 -36.28 -33.44 -13.30
CA GLY A 106 -37.06 -34.66 -13.03
C GLY A 106 -36.24 -35.95 -13.02
N TYR A 107 -34.94 -35.84 -12.69
CA TYR A 107 -34.02 -36.98 -12.55
C TYR A 107 -33.45 -37.12 -11.12
N GLY A 108 -33.64 -36.11 -10.26
CA GLY A 108 -32.92 -35.97 -8.99
C GLY A 108 -33.05 -37.16 -8.05
N GLY A 109 -34.27 -37.59 -7.72
CA GLY A 109 -34.51 -38.65 -6.72
C GLY A 109 -33.92 -40.01 -7.11
N THR A 110 -34.22 -40.48 -8.33
CA THR A 110 -33.71 -41.75 -8.86
C THR A 110 -32.18 -41.75 -8.96
N ILE A 111 -31.60 -40.71 -9.58
CA ILE A 111 -30.17 -40.62 -9.83
C ILE A 111 -29.38 -40.45 -8.52
N ALA A 112 -29.85 -39.59 -7.61
CA ALA A 112 -29.23 -39.40 -6.30
C ALA A 112 -29.20 -40.71 -5.50
N SER A 113 -30.29 -41.47 -5.51
CA SER A 113 -30.35 -42.76 -4.82
C SER A 113 -29.32 -43.75 -5.36
N MET A 114 -29.14 -43.80 -6.68
CA MET A 114 -28.15 -44.68 -7.34
C MET A 114 -26.71 -44.17 -7.20
N HIS A 115 -26.51 -42.88 -6.87
CA HIS A 115 -25.21 -42.34 -6.50
C HIS A 115 -24.83 -42.68 -5.05
N LEU A 116 -25.81 -42.68 -4.14
CA LEU A 116 -25.60 -42.97 -2.72
C LEU A 116 -25.39 -44.46 -2.43
N GLY A 117 -26.10 -45.35 -3.12
CA GLY A 117 -25.98 -46.79 -2.93
C GLY A 117 -26.37 -47.61 -4.16
N ARG A 118 -26.48 -48.92 -3.97
CA ARG A 118 -26.79 -49.88 -5.06
C ARG A 118 -28.28 -50.14 -5.24
N THR A 119 -29.05 -50.06 -4.15
CA THR A 119 -30.49 -50.32 -4.19
C THR A 119 -31.24 -49.25 -3.42
N ALA A 120 -32.45 -48.94 -3.88
CA ALA A 120 -33.34 -48.01 -3.21
C ALA A 120 -34.76 -48.58 -3.12
N ILE A 121 -35.35 -48.51 -1.94
CA ILE A 121 -36.73 -48.93 -1.67
C ILE A 121 -37.51 -47.68 -1.28
N VAL A 122 -38.49 -47.32 -2.10
CA VAL A 122 -39.42 -46.24 -1.79
C VAL A 122 -40.70 -46.83 -1.27
N SER A 123 -41.09 -46.46 -0.05
CA SER A 123 -42.40 -46.73 0.54
C SER A 123 -43.17 -45.42 0.63
N SER A 124 -44.39 -45.36 0.11
CA SER A 124 -45.17 -44.13 0.15
C SER A 124 -46.66 -44.40 0.35
N LYS A 125 -47.32 -43.44 0.98
CA LYS A 125 -48.74 -43.51 1.31
C LYS A 125 -49.38 -42.12 1.26
N THR A 126 -50.47 -41.99 0.51
CA THR A 126 -51.35 -40.82 0.53
C THR A 126 -52.34 -40.86 1.70
N LYS A 127 -52.98 -39.72 2.01
CA LYS A 127 -53.99 -39.63 3.09
C LYS A 127 -55.20 -40.51 2.78
N GLU A 128 -55.55 -40.57 1.49
CA GLU A 128 -56.71 -41.28 0.95
C GLU A 128 -56.47 -42.79 0.89
N SER A 129 -55.24 -43.22 0.63
CA SER A 129 -54.89 -44.64 0.61
C SER A 129 -54.88 -45.25 2.02
N ARG A 130 -55.40 -46.47 2.16
CA ARG A 130 -55.23 -47.27 3.40
C ARG A 130 -53.94 -48.09 3.41
N LYS A 131 -53.32 -48.28 2.25
CA LYS A 131 -52.14 -49.13 2.05
C LYS A 131 -50.91 -48.31 1.70
N VAL A 132 -49.74 -48.87 1.99
CA VAL A 132 -48.44 -48.35 1.57
C VAL A 132 -48.05 -49.02 0.27
N PHE A 133 -47.64 -48.22 -0.70
CA PHE A 133 -47.13 -48.70 -1.98
C PHE A 133 -45.61 -48.69 -1.94
N THR A 134 -44.98 -49.74 -2.49
CA THR A 134 -43.53 -49.84 -2.56
C THR A 134 -43.02 -49.91 -3.98
N LEU A 135 -41.87 -49.29 -4.22
CA LEU A 135 -41.12 -49.26 -5.48
C LEU A 135 -39.67 -49.62 -5.18
N HIS A 136 -39.14 -50.64 -5.86
CA HIS A 136 -37.77 -51.09 -5.65
C HIS A 136 -36.92 -50.69 -6.85
N LEU A 137 -35.76 -50.11 -6.64
CA LEU A 137 -34.79 -49.78 -7.69
C LEU A 137 -33.46 -50.47 -7.40
N SER A 138 -32.84 -51.01 -8.45
CA SER A 138 -31.47 -51.55 -8.43
C SER A 138 -30.66 -50.84 -9.49
N ARG A 139 -29.43 -50.45 -9.12
CA ARG A 139 -28.48 -49.79 -10.00
C ARG A 139 -28.06 -50.68 -11.15
N GLU A 140 -27.84 -51.97 -10.89
CA GLU A 140 -27.44 -52.95 -11.89
C GLU A 140 -28.55 -53.15 -12.92
N ALA A 141 -29.80 -53.31 -12.47
CA ALA A 141 -30.96 -53.43 -13.35
C ALA A 141 -31.20 -52.17 -14.21
N LEU A 142 -30.85 -50.99 -13.68
CA LEU A 142 -30.90 -49.71 -14.37
C LEU A 142 -29.82 -49.62 -15.47
N LEU A 143 -28.61 -50.11 -15.21
CA LEU A 143 -27.49 -50.07 -16.16
C LEU A 143 -27.62 -51.15 -17.24
N GLU A 144 -28.03 -52.39 -16.91
CA GLU A 144 -28.14 -53.50 -17.87
C GLU A 144 -29.19 -53.27 -18.97
N LYS A 145 -30.34 -52.68 -18.63
CA LYS A 145 -31.46 -52.44 -19.56
C LYS A 145 -31.28 -51.24 -20.51
N SER A 146 -30.11 -50.60 -20.49
CA SER A 146 -29.73 -49.53 -21.42
C SER A 146 -29.42 -50.03 -22.84
N SER A 147 -29.27 -51.34 -23.06
CA SER A 147 -28.67 -51.90 -24.28
C SER A 147 -29.61 -52.63 -25.26
N SER A 148 -30.88 -52.93 -24.93
CA SER A 148 -31.86 -53.40 -25.95
C SER A 148 -33.34 -53.35 -25.49
N LYS A 149 -34.23 -52.91 -26.41
CA LYS A 149 -35.72 -52.82 -26.36
C LYS A 149 -36.35 -52.18 -25.10
N LEU A 150 -36.74 -50.91 -25.28
CA LEU A 150 -37.26 -49.91 -24.32
C LEU A 150 -38.54 -50.32 -23.54
N SER A 151 -38.43 -51.18 -22.51
CA SER A 151 -39.40 -51.17 -21.41
C SER A 151 -38.73 -51.35 -20.05
N TRP A 152 -38.86 -50.36 -19.18
CA TRP A 152 -38.17 -50.28 -17.91
C TRP A 152 -39.11 -50.68 -16.78
N LYS A 153 -39.23 -51.98 -16.51
CA LYS A 153 -40.08 -52.48 -15.43
C LYS A 153 -39.27 -52.83 -14.19
N THR A 154 -39.81 -52.50 -13.02
CA THR A 154 -39.20 -52.83 -11.73
C THR A 154 -40.18 -53.41 -10.71
N ALA A 155 -39.64 -54.05 -9.67
CA ALA A 155 -40.39 -54.65 -8.58
C ALA A 155 -40.99 -53.60 -7.65
N GLY A 156 -42.02 -54.02 -6.91
CA GLY A 156 -42.78 -53.20 -5.99
C GLY A 156 -43.95 -53.98 -5.44
N GLY A 157 -44.67 -53.41 -4.48
CA GLY A 157 -45.74 -54.11 -3.76
C GLY A 157 -46.69 -53.17 -3.06
N VAL A 158 -47.63 -53.77 -2.33
CA VAL A 158 -48.63 -53.10 -1.51
C VAL A 158 -48.64 -53.79 -0.16
N ARG A 159 -48.53 -53.03 0.93
CA ARG A 159 -48.53 -53.54 2.31
C ARG A 159 -49.31 -52.66 3.26
N ASP A 160 -49.54 -53.15 4.47
CA ASP A 160 -50.05 -52.33 5.57
C ASP A 160 -48.94 -51.38 6.10
N PRO A 161 -49.31 -50.20 6.61
CA PRO A 161 -48.35 -49.28 7.25
C PRO A 161 -47.82 -49.88 8.55
N SER A 162 -46.56 -49.62 8.87
CA SER A 162 -45.96 -50.02 10.15
C SER A 162 -46.39 -49.11 11.30
N GLU A 163 -46.23 -49.56 12.54
CA GLU A 163 -46.50 -48.74 13.73
C GLU A 163 -45.62 -47.48 13.77
N GLU A 164 -44.35 -47.60 13.36
CA GLU A 164 -43.42 -46.48 13.28
C GLU A 164 -43.85 -45.44 12.23
N GLU A 165 -44.23 -45.88 11.03
CA GLU A 165 -44.72 -44.99 9.96
C GLU A 165 -45.97 -44.20 10.40
N LEU A 166 -46.87 -44.86 11.14
CA LEU A 166 -48.08 -44.22 11.69
C LEU A 166 -47.77 -43.26 12.84
N ALA A 167 -46.77 -43.58 13.69
CA ALA A 167 -46.34 -42.70 14.76
C ALA A 167 -45.68 -41.42 14.23
N LEU A 168 -44.88 -41.53 13.17
CA LEU A 168 -44.18 -40.40 12.55
C LEU A 168 -45.07 -39.55 11.64
N SER A 169 -46.14 -40.12 11.09
CA SER A 169 -47.13 -39.38 10.30
C SER A 169 -48.54 -39.52 10.86
N PRO A 170 -48.90 -38.71 11.89
CA PRO A 170 -50.25 -38.74 12.48
C PRO A 170 -51.36 -38.40 11.49
N HIS A 171 -51.09 -37.56 10.48
CA HIS A 171 -52.02 -37.25 9.39
C HIS A 171 -52.04 -38.30 8.28
N ARG A 172 -51.34 -39.42 8.46
CA ARG A 172 -51.41 -40.64 7.65
C ARG A 172 -50.93 -40.49 6.20
N SER A 173 -50.01 -39.58 5.92
CA SER A 173 -49.31 -39.54 4.63
C SER A 173 -47.82 -39.34 4.78
N PHE A 174 -47.03 -40.07 4.01
CA PHE A 174 -45.57 -40.04 4.10
C PHE A 174 -44.89 -40.58 2.86
N THR A 175 -43.60 -40.31 2.73
CA THR A 175 -42.68 -41.02 1.84
C THR A 175 -41.43 -41.41 2.62
N GLN A 176 -40.98 -42.64 2.43
CA GLN A 176 -39.76 -43.19 2.99
C GLN A 176 -38.90 -43.73 1.85
N VAL A 177 -37.64 -43.29 1.78
CA VAL A 177 -36.65 -43.77 0.82
C VAL A 177 -35.52 -44.44 1.60
N GLU A 178 -35.38 -45.75 1.46
CA GLU A 178 -34.30 -46.53 2.04
C GLU A 178 -33.26 -46.86 0.97
N ILE A 179 -31.99 -46.58 1.24
CA ILE A 179 -30.88 -46.79 0.30
C ILE A 179 -29.90 -47.76 0.95
N HIS A 180 -29.61 -48.87 0.28
CA HIS A 180 -28.71 -49.91 0.78
C HIS A 180 -27.49 -50.09 -0.13
N GLY A 181 -26.45 -50.70 0.44
CA GLY A 181 -25.19 -50.93 -0.26
C GLY A 181 -24.51 -49.60 -0.55
N LEU A 182 -24.29 -48.81 0.49
CA LEU A 182 -23.78 -47.45 0.41
C LEU A 182 -22.39 -47.43 -0.27
N ASN A 183 -22.20 -46.46 -1.17
CA ASN A 183 -20.94 -46.31 -1.90
C ASN A 183 -19.85 -45.65 -1.05
N ARG A 184 -20.22 -44.88 -0.03
CA ARG A 184 -19.32 -44.19 0.91
C ARG A 184 -19.94 -44.12 2.30
N HIS A 185 -19.09 -44.10 3.32
CA HIS A 185 -19.49 -43.83 4.69
C HIS A 185 -19.77 -42.33 4.88
N LEU A 186 -20.89 -42.00 5.52
CA LEU A 186 -21.26 -40.63 5.88
C LEU A 186 -20.98 -40.40 7.37
N GLU A 187 -20.22 -39.37 7.70
CA GLU A 187 -19.98 -38.98 9.09
C GLU A 187 -21.17 -38.14 9.61
N PRO A 188 -21.92 -38.61 10.64
CA PRO A 188 -23.16 -37.95 11.06
C PRO A 188 -22.99 -36.48 11.49
N ALA A 189 -21.88 -36.13 12.15
CA ALA A 189 -21.61 -34.77 12.59
C ALA A 189 -21.45 -33.80 11.41
N LYS A 190 -20.62 -34.16 10.42
CA LYS A 190 -20.44 -33.38 9.18
C LYS A 190 -21.73 -33.25 8.39
N LEU A 191 -22.50 -34.32 8.31
CA LEU A 191 -23.78 -34.32 7.62
C LEU A 191 -24.79 -33.34 8.26
N ARG A 192 -24.88 -33.32 9.59
CA ARG A 192 -25.74 -32.38 10.33
C ARG A 192 -25.37 -30.93 10.03
N GLY A 193 -24.09 -30.58 10.10
CA GLY A 193 -23.59 -29.25 9.78
C GLY A 193 -23.92 -28.86 8.32
N PHE A 194 -23.63 -29.76 7.38
CA PHE A 194 -23.92 -29.55 5.97
C PHE A 194 -25.42 -29.28 5.71
N LEU A 195 -26.31 -30.16 6.19
CA LEU A 195 -27.76 -29.99 5.97
C LEU A 195 -28.32 -28.76 6.69
N LYS A 196 -27.78 -28.41 7.87
CA LYS A 196 -28.11 -27.17 8.57
C LYS A 196 -27.78 -25.95 7.71
N ASP A 197 -26.61 -25.91 7.08
CA ASP A 197 -26.21 -24.80 6.22
C ASP A 197 -27.04 -24.74 4.93
N ILE A 198 -27.29 -25.90 4.30
CA ILE A 198 -28.09 -26.00 3.07
C ILE A 198 -29.51 -25.48 3.28
N TYR A 199 -30.19 -25.96 4.31
CA TYR A 199 -31.62 -25.70 4.52
C TYR A 199 -31.91 -24.69 5.62
N PHE A 200 -30.92 -23.87 6.05
CA PHE A 200 -31.07 -22.96 7.18
C PHE A 200 -32.41 -22.22 7.21
N PRO A 201 -32.85 -21.49 6.15
CA PRO A 201 -34.12 -20.77 6.17
C PRO A 201 -35.38 -21.65 6.25
N TYR A 202 -35.28 -22.93 5.88
CA TYR A 202 -36.37 -23.90 6.03
C TYR A 202 -36.42 -24.53 7.42
N ILE A 203 -35.28 -24.56 8.12
CA ILE A 203 -35.16 -25.03 9.50
C ILE A 203 -35.55 -23.92 10.47
N GLN A 204 -34.91 -22.75 10.31
CA GLN A 204 -35.15 -21.58 11.14
C GLN A 204 -34.71 -20.27 10.48
N TYR A 205 -35.48 -19.21 10.66
CA TYR A 205 -35.10 -17.85 10.30
C TYR A 205 -35.88 -16.82 11.12
N ASP A 206 -35.30 -15.63 11.27
CA ASP A 206 -35.95 -14.51 11.96
C ASP A 206 -36.69 -13.63 10.96
N GLU A 207 -37.89 -13.16 11.32
CA GLU A 207 -38.65 -12.25 10.45
C GLU A 207 -38.17 -10.81 10.58
N ASP A 208 -38.00 -10.13 9.44
CA ASP A 208 -37.64 -8.70 9.35
C ASP A 208 -38.70 -7.74 9.95
N ASN A 209 -39.80 -8.25 10.53
CA ASN A 209 -40.96 -7.47 10.99
C ASN A 209 -40.90 -7.04 12.47
N GLY A 210 -39.76 -7.19 13.15
CA GLY A 210 -39.58 -6.73 14.54
C GLY A 210 -40.24 -7.61 15.61
N SER A 211 -40.85 -8.73 15.25
CA SER A 211 -41.21 -9.78 16.21
C SER A 211 -39.96 -10.61 16.54
N ALA A 212 -39.58 -10.71 17.82
CA ALA A 212 -38.44 -11.51 18.28
C ALA A 212 -38.65 -13.04 18.19
N SER A 213 -39.56 -13.50 17.33
CA SER A 213 -39.91 -14.92 17.19
C SER A 213 -39.23 -15.54 15.98
N THR A 214 -38.26 -16.42 16.22
CA THR A 214 -37.68 -17.30 15.21
C THR A 214 -38.75 -18.25 14.68
N ARG A 215 -38.97 -18.26 13.36
CA ARG A 215 -39.89 -19.21 12.72
C ARG A 215 -39.19 -20.53 12.49
N ARG A 216 -39.94 -21.64 12.59
CA ARG A 216 -39.48 -22.99 12.26
C ARG A 216 -40.41 -23.64 11.23
N PRO A 217 -40.21 -23.40 9.92
CA PRO A 217 -41.11 -23.90 8.88
C PRO A 217 -41.20 -25.42 8.81
N VAL A 218 -40.09 -26.11 9.06
CA VAL A 218 -39.94 -27.56 8.95
C VAL A 218 -39.02 -28.05 10.05
N GLN A 219 -39.39 -29.16 10.69
CA GLN A 219 -38.52 -29.88 11.61
C GLN A 219 -37.60 -30.80 10.80
N PHE A 220 -36.29 -30.65 10.99
CA PHE A 220 -35.27 -31.48 10.35
C PHE A 220 -34.54 -32.28 11.42
N GLU A 221 -34.49 -33.60 11.28
CA GLU A 221 -33.85 -34.49 12.23
C GLU A 221 -32.84 -35.39 11.53
N VAL A 222 -31.63 -35.53 12.09
CA VAL A 222 -30.60 -36.46 11.60
C VAL A 222 -30.09 -37.33 12.74
N ASN A 223 -30.37 -38.64 12.66
CA ASN A 223 -30.07 -39.61 13.72
C ASN A 223 -30.56 -39.14 15.11
N GLY A 224 -31.83 -38.74 15.22
CA GLY A 224 -32.43 -38.30 16.49
C GLY A 224 -32.11 -36.87 16.92
N VAL A 225 -31.26 -36.14 16.20
CA VAL A 225 -30.87 -34.76 16.56
C VAL A 225 -31.57 -33.75 15.67
N ASP A 226 -32.25 -32.78 16.28
CA ASP A 226 -32.90 -31.66 15.58
C ASP A 226 -31.82 -30.69 15.06
N LEU A 227 -31.83 -30.43 13.76
CA LEU A 227 -30.85 -29.52 13.14
C LEU A 227 -31.00 -28.08 13.65
N ALA A 228 -32.14 -27.69 14.23
CA ALA A 228 -32.29 -26.39 14.87
C ALA A 228 -31.27 -26.17 16.02
N GLU A 229 -30.89 -27.24 16.72
CA GLU A 229 -30.02 -27.21 17.91
C GLU A 229 -28.52 -27.18 17.57
N ILE A 230 -28.15 -27.45 16.31
CA ILE A 230 -26.76 -27.46 15.87
C ILE A 230 -26.21 -26.02 15.84
N GLN A 231 -25.18 -25.76 16.67
CA GLN A 231 -24.52 -24.45 16.79
C GLN A 231 -23.23 -24.32 15.97
N GLU A 232 -22.71 -25.45 15.49
CA GLU A 232 -21.36 -25.56 14.91
C GLU A 232 -21.31 -25.39 13.38
N SER A 233 -22.43 -25.04 12.75
CA SER A 233 -22.51 -24.88 11.30
C SER A 233 -22.00 -23.50 10.84
N GLU A 234 -21.60 -23.38 9.57
CA GLU A 234 -21.03 -22.13 9.03
C GLU A 234 -22.00 -20.96 9.18
N VAL A 235 -23.28 -21.15 8.82
CA VAL A 235 -24.29 -20.09 8.90
C VAL A 235 -24.54 -19.64 10.35
N THR A 236 -24.52 -20.59 11.29
CA THR A 236 -24.79 -20.31 12.71
C THR A 236 -23.62 -19.52 13.32
N LEU A 237 -22.39 -19.93 13.01
CA LEU A 237 -21.19 -19.20 13.42
C LEU A 237 -21.12 -17.81 12.78
N THR A 238 -21.49 -17.66 11.50
CA THR A 238 -21.52 -16.34 10.87
C THR A 238 -22.56 -15.42 11.50
N ASN A 239 -23.73 -15.93 11.87
CA ASN A 239 -24.75 -15.12 12.54
C ASN A 239 -24.31 -14.72 13.97
N LEU A 240 -23.64 -15.64 14.69
CA LEU A 240 -23.17 -15.39 16.05
C LEU A 240 -22.08 -14.31 16.10
N HIS A 241 -21.20 -14.29 15.10
CA HIS A 241 -20.02 -13.41 15.06
C HIS A 241 -20.20 -12.17 14.17
N SER A 242 -21.36 -12.00 13.54
CA SER A 242 -21.71 -10.74 12.88
C SER A 242 -22.04 -9.65 13.89
N SER A 243 -21.87 -8.38 13.51
CA SER A 243 -22.26 -7.24 14.32
C SER A 243 -23.79 -7.19 14.51
N ASN A 244 -24.25 -6.69 15.66
CA ASN A 244 -25.66 -6.40 15.91
C ASN A 244 -26.16 -5.12 15.21
N GLY A 245 -25.41 -4.61 14.23
CA GLY A 245 -25.80 -3.42 13.47
C GLY A 245 -26.76 -3.73 12.32
N PRO A 246 -27.26 -2.70 11.63
CA PRO A 246 -28.18 -2.90 10.52
C PRO A 246 -27.48 -3.58 9.35
N ASP A 247 -28.16 -4.53 8.74
CA ASP A 247 -27.74 -5.17 7.51
C ASP A 247 -27.77 -4.19 6.33
N PHE A 248 -26.92 -4.45 5.33
CA PHE A 248 -27.03 -3.77 4.05
C PHE A 248 -27.86 -4.60 3.08
N ASP A 249 -29.15 -4.27 2.99
CA ASP A 249 -30.10 -4.95 2.11
C ASP A 249 -30.33 -4.22 0.79
N LEU A 250 -30.38 -5.00 -0.29
CA LEU A 250 -30.64 -4.53 -1.65
C LEU A 250 -31.48 -5.57 -2.42
N HIS A 251 -32.57 -5.13 -3.02
CA HIS A 251 -33.40 -5.97 -3.89
C HIS A 251 -33.06 -5.72 -5.35
N LEU A 252 -32.88 -6.78 -6.11
CA LEU A 252 -32.56 -6.72 -7.53
C LEU A 252 -33.70 -7.33 -8.33
N LYS A 253 -34.10 -6.61 -9.39
CA LYS A 253 -35.02 -7.12 -10.39
C LYS A 253 -34.31 -7.19 -11.74
N PHE A 254 -34.32 -8.37 -12.33
CA PHE A 254 -33.75 -8.65 -13.64
C PHE A 254 -34.87 -8.82 -14.64
N ALA A 255 -34.74 -8.18 -15.81
CA ALA A 255 -35.63 -8.40 -16.94
C ALA A 255 -34.81 -8.54 -18.22
N CYS A 256 -35.07 -9.63 -18.95
CA CYS A 256 -34.44 -9.92 -20.24
C CYS A 256 -35.49 -9.85 -21.34
N THR A 257 -35.20 -9.07 -22.38
CA THR A 257 -36.00 -8.99 -23.60
C THR A 257 -35.20 -9.58 -24.75
N SER A 258 -35.82 -10.48 -25.53
CA SER A 258 -35.26 -10.96 -26.79
C SER A 258 -36.25 -10.72 -27.93
N THR A 259 -35.74 -10.55 -29.14
CA THR A 259 -36.54 -10.22 -30.33
C THR A 259 -37.54 -11.31 -30.72
N ASN A 260 -37.36 -12.55 -30.23
CA ASN A 260 -38.14 -13.73 -30.64
C ASN A 260 -38.70 -14.58 -29.48
N ALA A 261 -38.52 -14.19 -28.21
CA ALA A 261 -39.01 -14.96 -27.05
C ALA A 261 -39.74 -14.12 -26.00
N ALA A 262 -40.57 -14.79 -25.18
CA ALA A 262 -41.28 -14.15 -24.07
C ALA A 262 -40.30 -13.54 -23.05
N SER A 263 -40.64 -12.35 -22.54
CA SER A 263 -39.84 -11.65 -21.53
C SER A 263 -39.58 -12.55 -20.31
N ARG A 264 -38.31 -12.71 -19.92
CA ARG A 264 -37.91 -13.45 -18.73
C ARG A 264 -37.68 -12.47 -17.59
N GLN A 265 -38.04 -12.87 -16.37
CA GLN A 265 -37.79 -12.09 -15.15
C GLN A 265 -37.17 -12.98 -14.07
N ALA A 266 -36.37 -12.37 -13.21
CA ALA A 266 -35.81 -12.99 -12.01
C ALA A 266 -35.63 -11.93 -10.92
N HIS A 267 -35.66 -12.36 -9.66
CA HIS A 267 -35.41 -11.50 -8.52
C HIS A 267 -34.32 -12.07 -7.63
N ALA A 268 -33.55 -11.16 -7.02
CA ALA A 268 -32.59 -11.51 -6.00
C ALA A 268 -32.62 -10.50 -4.84
N ARG A 269 -32.29 -10.94 -3.64
CA ARG A 269 -31.95 -10.08 -2.50
C ARG A 269 -30.47 -10.26 -2.21
N ILE A 270 -29.76 -9.15 -2.09
CA ILE A 270 -28.42 -9.07 -1.53
C ILE A 270 -28.55 -8.57 -0.10
N LYS A 271 -28.03 -9.34 0.85
CA LYS A 271 -27.97 -9.00 2.25
C LYS A 271 -26.51 -9.06 2.71
N CYS A 272 -25.88 -7.93 3.00
CA CYS A 272 -24.52 -7.91 3.53
C CYS A 272 -24.52 -7.72 5.05
N VAL A 273 -23.75 -8.56 5.73
CA VAL A 273 -23.50 -8.52 7.18
C VAL A 273 -22.05 -8.11 7.44
N TYR A 274 -21.82 -7.35 8.51
CA TYR A 274 -20.50 -6.90 8.92
C TYR A 274 -19.94 -7.76 10.06
N PHE A 275 -18.66 -8.09 10.01
CA PHE A 275 -17.93 -8.88 11.00
C PHE A 275 -16.90 -7.98 11.70
N PRO A 276 -17.22 -7.48 12.90
CA PRO A 276 -16.37 -6.48 13.53
C PRO A 276 -15.07 -7.08 14.05
N ILE A 277 -14.15 -6.20 14.43
CA ILE A 277 -13.07 -6.58 15.34
C ILE A 277 -13.62 -6.60 16.75
N VAL A 278 -13.42 -7.70 17.47
CA VAL A 278 -13.77 -7.82 18.88
C VAL A 278 -12.48 -7.97 19.69
N LYS A 279 -12.16 -6.94 20.48
CA LYS A 279 -10.97 -6.90 21.36
C LYS A 279 -9.67 -7.22 20.61
N GLY A 280 -9.50 -6.62 19.43
CA GLY A 280 -8.31 -6.78 18.58
C GLY A 280 -8.23 -8.09 17.78
N LYS A 281 -9.27 -8.92 17.80
CA LYS A 281 -9.37 -10.12 16.96
C LYS A 281 -10.46 -9.96 15.90
N GLU A 282 -10.15 -10.29 14.65
CA GLU A 282 -11.13 -10.31 13.57
C GLU A 282 -12.19 -11.38 13.86
N SER A 283 -13.47 -11.03 13.77
CA SER A 283 -14.56 -12.00 14.00
C SER A 283 -14.53 -13.16 13.00
N ILE A 284 -14.05 -12.90 11.77
CA ILE A 284 -13.86 -13.95 10.75
C ILE A 284 -12.81 -14.97 11.18
N ASP A 285 -11.70 -14.55 11.80
CA ASP A 285 -10.70 -15.49 12.33
C ASP A 285 -11.34 -16.39 13.40
N SER A 286 -12.19 -15.83 14.25
CA SER A 286 -12.92 -16.59 15.28
C SER A 286 -13.95 -17.58 14.69
N ILE A 287 -14.54 -17.28 13.53
CA ILE A 287 -15.39 -18.22 12.79
C ILE A 287 -14.55 -19.36 12.23
N LEU A 288 -13.43 -19.02 11.56
CA LEU A 288 -12.55 -20.00 10.91
C LEU A 288 -11.90 -20.96 11.92
N GLU A 289 -11.46 -20.47 13.07
CA GLU A 289 -10.93 -21.30 14.16
C GLU A 289 -11.97 -22.33 14.64
N LYS A 290 -13.20 -21.89 14.95
CA LYS A 290 -14.28 -22.79 15.39
C LYS A 290 -14.68 -23.81 14.32
N LEU A 291 -14.69 -23.42 13.04
CA LEU A 291 -14.94 -24.36 11.95
C LEU A 291 -13.80 -25.39 11.80
N SER A 292 -12.56 -24.99 12.08
CA SER A 292 -11.39 -25.88 12.01
C SER A 292 -11.36 -26.91 13.14
N GLU A 293 -11.74 -26.52 14.36
CA GLU A 293 -11.84 -27.39 15.55
C GLU A 293 -12.84 -28.54 15.31
N ASN A 294 -13.92 -28.27 14.58
CA ASN A 294 -14.99 -29.24 14.29
C ASN A 294 -14.71 -30.14 13.07
N ALA A 295 -13.44 -30.28 12.67
CA ALA A 295 -12.99 -31.15 11.58
C ALA A 295 -13.65 -30.92 10.21
N LEU A 296 -14.20 -29.73 9.95
CA LEU A 296 -14.81 -29.36 8.65
C LEU A 296 -13.77 -29.04 7.56
N GLY A 297 -12.47 -29.14 7.86
CA GLY A 297 -11.40 -29.07 6.86
C GLY A 297 -11.24 -27.71 6.18
N VAL A 298 -11.58 -26.62 6.88
CA VAL A 298 -11.50 -25.26 6.32
C VAL A 298 -10.05 -24.85 6.10
N LYS A 299 -9.67 -24.67 4.83
CA LYS A 299 -8.36 -24.14 4.40
C LYS A 299 -8.37 -22.63 4.17
N GLU A 300 -9.49 -21.98 4.45
CA GLU A 300 -9.63 -20.53 4.30
C GLU A 300 -8.94 -19.78 5.45
N ASN A 301 -8.54 -18.55 5.16
CA ASN A 301 -8.02 -17.55 6.07
C ASN A 301 -8.78 -16.23 5.84
N PHE A 302 -8.49 -15.21 6.65
CA PHE A 302 -9.14 -13.91 6.53
C PHE A 302 -9.12 -13.35 5.10
N ASP A 303 -8.06 -13.55 4.32
CA ASP A 303 -7.92 -12.95 2.98
C ASP A 303 -8.71 -13.68 1.89
N ASN A 304 -8.76 -15.02 1.94
CA ASN A 304 -9.42 -15.84 0.92
C ASN A 304 -10.81 -16.36 1.33
N PHE A 305 -11.29 -16.02 2.53
CA PHE A 305 -12.65 -16.33 2.98
C PHE A 305 -13.69 -15.87 1.96
N SER A 306 -14.60 -16.77 1.58
CA SER A 306 -15.66 -16.45 0.63
C SER A 306 -16.52 -15.28 1.12
N ARG A 307 -16.67 -14.27 0.26
CA ARG A 307 -17.42 -13.04 0.55
C ARG A 307 -18.87 -13.12 0.14
N VAL A 308 -19.24 -14.10 -0.68
CA VAL A 308 -20.58 -14.25 -1.20
C VAL A 308 -21.02 -15.70 -1.10
N SER A 309 -22.16 -15.92 -0.47
CA SER A 309 -22.85 -17.21 -0.43
C SER A 309 -24.20 -17.09 -1.13
N VAL A 310 -24.51 -18.02 -2.03
CA VAL A 310 -25.73 -17.94 -2.84
C VAL A 310 -26.75 -18.99 -2.39
N ARG A 311 -27.99 -18.55 -2.20
CA ARG A 311 -29.16 -19.40 -1.98
C ARG A 311 -30.11 -19.25 -3.16
N ARG A 312 -30.70 -20.36 -3.59
CA ARG A 312 -31.80 -20.38 -4.55
C ARG A 312 -33.03 -20.95 -3.89
N LEU A 313 -34.11 -20.19 -3.84
CA LEU A 313 -35.35 -20.55 -3.18
C LEU A 313 -35.09 -21.01 -1.73
N GLY A 314 -34.30 -20.25 -0.96
CA GLY A 314 -33.88 -20.58 0.41
C GLY A 314 -32.81 -21.67 0.57
N ARG A 315 -32.58 -22.53 -0.44
CA ARG A 315 -31.56 -23.61 -0.40
C ARG A 315 -30.18 -23.06 -0.76
N LEU A 316 -29.16 -23.30 0.06
CA LEU A 316 -27.78 -22.95 -0.25
C LEU A 316 -27.27 -23.73 -1.47
N LEU A 317 -26.44 -23.07 -2.27
CA LEU A 317 -25.65 -23.67 -3.33
C LEU A 317 -24.21 -23.78 -2.79
N PRO A 318 -23.77 -24.97 -2.32
CA PRO A 318 -22.53 -25.11 -1.53
C PRO A 318 -21.24 -24.72 -2.26
N ASP A 319 -21.21 -24.83 -3.59
CA ASP A 319 -20.05 -24.49 -4.42
C ASP A 319 -20.12 -23.03 -4.92
N ALA A 320 -21.24 -22.32 -4.72
CA ALA A 320 -21.41 -20.92 -5.06
C ALA A 320 -20.71 -19.98 -4.04
N ARG A 321 -19.41 -20.20 -3.83
CA ARG A 321 -18.53 -19.42 -2.95
C ARG A 321 -17.80 -18.37 -3.78
N TRP A 322 -18.38 -17.19 -3.94
CA TRP A 322 -17.77 -16.14 -4.79
C TRP A 322 -16.90 -15.18 -3.98
N GLY A 323 -16.02 -14.45 -4.68
CA GLY A 323 -15.36 -13.27 -4.16
C GLY A 323 -16.33 -12.10 -3.99
N SER A 324 -15.82 -10.93 -3.63
CA SER A 324 -16.61 -9.71 -3.48
C SER A 324 -17.37 -9.36 -4.77
N LEU A 325 -18.61 -8.88 -4.65
CA LEU A 325 -19.32 -8.29 -5.79
C LEU A 325 -18.67 -6.96 -6.20
N PRO A 326 -18.78 -6.52 -7.47
CA PRO A 326 -18.06 -5.35 -7.96
C PRO A 326 -18.27 -4.04 -7.19
N PHE A 327 -19.46 -3.81 -6.62
CA PHE A 327 -19.72 -2.60 -5.80
C PHE A 327 -19.14 -2.69 -4.39
N MET A 328 -18.78 -3.89 -3.93
CA MET A 328 -18.19 -4.12 -2.60
C MET A 328 -16.70 -3.79 -2.58
N GLU A 329 -16.05 -3.77 -3.75
CA GLU A 329 -14.63 -3.44 -3.88
C GLU A 329 -14.43 -1.96 -4.17
N PRO A 330 -13.74 -1.22 -3.28
CA PRO A 330 -13.48 0.18 -3.52
C PRO A 330 -12.49 0.34 -4.69
N LYS A 331 -12.84 1.22 -5.64
CA LYS A 331 -11.97 1.60 -6.77
C LYS A 331 -10.61 2.09 -6.27
N GLN A 332 -9.57 1.93 -7.10
CA GLN A 332 -8.17 2.20 -6.73
C GLN A 332 -7.92 3.67 -6.36
N ASN A 333 -8.21 4.03 -5.11
CA ASN A 333 -7.85 5.30 -4.51
C ASN A 333 -6.58 5.11 -3.66
N LYS A 334 -5.69 6.09 -3.69
CA LYS A 334 -4.44 6.12 -2.90
C LYS A 334 -4.67 6.92 -1.61
N GLY A 335 -4.15 6.44 -0.48
CA GLY A 335 -4.19 7.12 0.83
C GLY A 335 -4.77 6.27 1.96
N GLN A 336 -4.53 6.69 3.22
CA GLN A 336 -4.94 5.94 4.43
C GLN A 336 -6.44 5.61 4.47
N LYS A 337 -7.31 6.58 4.15
CA LYS A 337 -8.76 6.35 4.15
C LYS A 337 -9.18 5.28 3.15
N ALA A 338 -8.49 5.20 2.01
CA ALA A 338 -8.77 4.19 0.99
C ALA A 338 -8.24 2.80 1.39
N GLU A 339 -7.09 2.73 2.06
CA GLU A 339 -6.54 1.48 2.60
C GLU A 339 -7.40 0.94 3.75
N LEU A 340 -7.86 1.82 4.66
CA LEU A 340 -8.81 1.47 5.71
C LEU A 340 -10.12 0.93 5.15
N LEU A 341 -10.72 1.64 4.18
CA LEU A 341 -11.96 1.20 3.54
C LEU A 341 -11.80 -0.18 2.88
N LYS A 342 -10.68 -0.41 2.16
CA LYS A 342 -10.35 -1.73 1.58
C LYS A 342 -10.32 -2.83 2.64
N ARG A 343 -9.68 -2.56 3.79
CA ARG A 343 -9.64 -3.52 4.90
C ARG A 343 -11.03 -3.77 5.47
N CYS A 344 -11.82 -2.71 5.68
CA CYS A 344 -13.19 -2.84 6.20
C CYS A 344 -14.13 -3.58 5.23
N CYS A 345 -13.96 -3.45 3.91
CA CYS A 345 -14.73 -4.23 2.94
C CYS A 345 -14.43 -5.74 3.01
N LYS A 346 -13.25 -6.14 3.50
CA LYS A 346 -12.93 -7.55 3.79
C LYS A 346 -13.59 -8.06 5.07
N ARG A 347 -14.31 -7.24 5.83
CA ARG A 347 -15.06 -7.65 7.02
C ARG A 347 -16.52 -7.93 6.72
N VAL A 348 -16.85 -8.20 5.47
CA VAL A 348 -18.25 -8.32 5.02
C VAL A 348 -18.47 -9.69 4.40
N LYS A 349 -19.61 -10.29 4.70
CA LYS A 349 -20.16 -11.42 3.92
C LYS A 349 -21.51 -11.01 3.36
N CYS A 350 -21.71 -11.37 2.11
CA CYS A 350 -22.91 -11.10 1.35
C CYS A 350 -23.67 -12.41 1.14
N PHE A 351 -24.94 -12.43 1.51
CA PHE A 351 -25.87 -13.51 1.22
C PHE A 351 -26.73 -13.09 0.03
N VAL A 352 -26.62 -13.82 -1.07
CA VAL A 352 -27.40 -13.60 -2.27
C VAL A 352 -28.51 -14.63 -2.31
N GLU A 353 -29.75 -14.18 -2.17
CA GLU A 353 -30.93 -15.04 -2.22
C GLU A 353 -31.64 -14.83 -3.54
N THR A 354 -31.88 -15.91 -4.29
CA THR A 354 -32.42 -15.87 -5.64
C THR A 354 -33.74 -16.64 -5.71
N ASP A 355 -34.63 -16.20 -6.59
CA ASP A 355 -35.87 -16.90 -6.89
C ASP A 355 -35.69 -17.97 -8.00
N ALA A 356 -36.79 -18.55 -8.48
CA ALA A 356 -36.75 -19.59 -9.52
C ALA A 356 -36.37 -19.07 -10.93
N GLY A 357 -36.21 -17.76 -11.10
CA GLY A 357 -35.77 -17.14 -12.34
C GLY A 357 -34.32 -17.46 -12.67
N PHE A 358 -33.49 -17.67 -11.64
CA PHE A 358 -32.12 -18.15 -11.77
C PHE A 358 -32.08 -19.66 -11.98
N ASN A 359 -31.19 -20.12 -12.86
CA ASN A 359 -30.94 -21.54 -13.12
C ASN A 359 -29.74 -22.01 -12.30
N PRO A 360 -29.82 -23.11 -11.53
CA PRO A 360 -28.67 -23.76 -10.92
C PRO A 360 -27.96 -24.69 -11.90
N THR A 361 -26.78 -25.20 -11.52
CA THR A 361 -26.17 -26.38 -12.15
C THR A 361 -27.04 -27.63 -11.98
N LEU A 362 -26.75 -28.70 -12.73
CA LEU A 362 -27.53 -29.96 -12.65
C LEU A 362 -27.50 -30.57 -11.25
N SER A 363 -26.35 -30.53 -10.57
CA SER A 363 -26.13 -30.98 -9.19
C SER A 363 -26.64 -29.99 -8.13
N LYS A 364 -27.15 -28.83 -8.54
CA LYS A 364 -27.59 -27.73 -7.69
C LYS A 364 -26.52 -27.28 -6.68
N THR A 365 -25.26 -27.26 -7.09
CA THR A 365 -24.17 -26.80 -6.23
C THR A 365 -23.71 -25.37 -6.52
N ASP A 366 -23.94 -24.85 -7.73
CA ASP A 366 -23.72 -23.44 -8.10
C ASP A 366 -24.87 -22.93 -9.00
N LEU A 367 -24.86 -21.63 -9.34
CA LEU A 367 -25.68 -21.08 -10.41
C LEU A 367 -25.08 -21.42 -11.78
N ALA A 368 -25.94 -21.64 -12.77
CA ALA A 368 -25.53 -21.93 -14.15
C ALA A 368 -24.74 -20.75 -14.73
N GLN A 369 -23.45 -20.96 -14.98
CA GLN A 369 -22.49 -19.91 -15.35
C GLN A 369 -22.82 -19.22 -16.69
N HIS A 370 -23.45 -19.95 -17.62
CA HIS A 370 -23.82 -19.42 -18.92
C HIS A 370 -25.16 -18.67 -18.92
N ASP A 371 -25.95 -18.74 -17.83
CA ASP A 371 -27.23 -18.06 -17.74
C ASP A 371 -27.05 -16.53 -17.66
N VAL A 372 -27.86 -15.81 -18.42
CA VAL A 372 -27.77 -14.36 -18.56
C VAL A 372 -28.01 -13.61 -17.24
N PHE A 373 -28.89 -14.11 -16.37
CA PHE A 373 -29.13 -13.49 -15.06
C PHE A 373 -27.99 -13.77 -14.10
N THR A 374 -27.40 -14.98 -14.12
CA THR A 374 -26.20 -15.30 -13.33
C THR A 374 -25.04 -14.38 -13.71
N LYS A 375 -24.81 -14.15 -15.01
CA LYS A 375 -23.77 -13.22 -15.48
C LYS A 375 -24.05 -11.79 -15.04
N ALA A 376 -25.29 -11.31 -15.22
CA ALA A 376 -25.69 -9.96 -14.79
C ALA A 376 -25.51 -9.75 -13.28
N LEU A 377 -25.86 -10.75 -12.47
CA LEU A 377 -25.68 -10.73 -11.02
C LEU A 377 -24.20 -10.68 -10.62
N ARG A 378 -23.33 -11.48 -11.26
CA ARG A 378 -21.88 -11.51 -10.97
C ARG A 378 -21.18 -10.21 -11.40
N CYS A 379 -21.49 -9.72 -12.59
CA CYS A 379 -20.89 -8.49 -13.12
C CYS A 379 -21.48 -7.23 -12.48
N PHE A 380 -22.68 -7.34 -11.91
CA PHE A 380 -23.45 -6.22 -11.40
C PHE A 380 -23.56 -5.09 -12.45
N ASP A 381 -23.60 -5.49 -13.72
CA ASP A 381 -23.61 -4.61 -14.87
C ASP A 381 -24.90 -4.85 -15.65
N GLY A 382 -25.64 -3.76 -15.88
CA GLY A 382 -26.85 -3.76 -16.70
C GLY A 382 -26.52 -3.88 -18.19
N SER A 383 -25.25 -3.82 -18.59
CA SER A 383 -24.83 -4.06 -19.97
C SER A 383 -23.90 -5.27 -20.04
N CYS A 384 -24.48 -6.47 -19.98
CA CYS A 384 -23.77 -7.69 -20.39
C CYS A 384 -23.68 -7.70 -21.93
N HIS A 385 -22.95 -6.77 -22.55
CA HIS A 385 -22.69 -6.84 -23.98
C HIS A 385 -21.68 -7.97 -24.23
N ASN A 386 -22.16 -9.18 -24.52
CA ASN A 386 -21.36 -10.06 -25.37
C ASN A 386 -21.58 -9.57 -26.80
N ASP A 387 -20.51 -9.28 -27.53
CA ASP A 387 -20.52 -8.92 -28.96
C ASP A 387 -21.20 -9.99 -29.86
N SER A 388 -21.70 -11.09 -29.28
CA SER A 388 -22.36 -12.22 -29.94
C SER A 388 -23.75 -12.59 -29.38
N SER A 389 -24.30 -11.92 -28.35
CA SER A 389 -25.61 -12.30 -27.77
C SER A 389 -26.74 -11.32 -28.07
N VAL A 390 -27.86 -11.84 -28.59
CA VAL A 390 -29.10 -11.13 -29.01
C VAL A 390 -29.99 -10.71 -27.83
N GLU A 391 -29.56 -10.93 -26.58
CA GLU A 391 -30.36 -10.75 -25.36
C GLU A 391 -29.82 -9.57 -24.52
N GLU A 392 -30.68 -8.58 -24.26
CA GLU A 392 -30.37 -7.44 -23.38
C GLU A 392 -31.02 -7.65 -22.00
N VAL A 393 -30.20 -7.57 -20.94
CA VAL A 393 -30.64 -7.77 -19.54
C VAL A 393 -30.59 -6.44 -18.80
N SER A 394 -31.74 -5.95 -18.39
CA SER A 394 -31.85 -4.81 -17.47
C SER A 394 -31.81 -5.28 -16.01
N VAL A 395 -31.08 -4.54 -15.16
CA VAL A 395 -30.98 -4.77 -13.72
C VAL A 395 -31.43 -3.52 -12.98
N ASP A 396 -32.51 -3.63 -12.21
CA ASP A 396 -33.02 -2.56 -11.34
C ASP A 396 -32.69 -2.89 -9.89
N ALA A 397 -31.77 -2.13 -9.30
CA ALA A 397 -31.32 -2.28 -7.92
C ALA A 397 -32.07 -1.32 -7.00
N ARG A 398 -32.79 -1.84 -6.01
CA ARG A 398 -33.66 -1.06 -5.11
C ARG A 398 -33.30 -1.26 -3.66
N LYS A 399 -33.24 -0.15 -2.91
CA LYS A 399 -33.14 -0.15 -1.45
C LYS A 399 -34.41 0.49 -0.89
N GLY A 400 -35.24 -0.31 -0.22
CA GLY A 400 -36.64 0.05 0.03
C GLY A 400 -37.39 0.25 -1.29
N GLU A 401 -38.12 1.35 -1.43
CA GLU A 401 -38.87 1.68 -2.65
C GLU A 401 -38.03 2.42 -3.71
N ARG A 402 -36.79 2.82 -3.38
CA ARG A 402 -35.97 3.69 -4.23
C ARG A 402 -35.00 2.89 -5.09
N SER A 403 -35.05 3.10 -6.40
CA SER A 403 -34.04 2.58 -7.34
C SER A 403 -32.72 3.36 -7.19
N LEU A 404 -31.60 2.65 -7.24
CA LEU A 404 -30.25 3.18 -7.08
C LEU A 404 -29.46 2.93 -8.36
N ASN A 405 -28.81 3.98 -8.87
CA ASN A 405 -27.77 3.79 -9.87
C ASN A 405 -26.47 3.29 -9.21
N ARG A 406 -25.53 2.82 -10.05
CA ARG A 406 -24.26 2.23 -9.59
C ARG A 406 -23.45 3.13 -8.65
N THR A 407 -23.32 4.42 -8.98
CA THR A 407 -22.55 5.38 -8.17
C THR A 407 -23.20 5.61 -6.81
N GLN A 408 -24.54 5.69 -6.77
CA GLN A 408 -25.29 5.82 -5.52
C GLN A 408 -25.18 4.57 -4.65
N LEU A 409 -25.21 3.38 -5.25
CA LEU A 409 -25.03 2.11 -4.56
C LEU A 409 -23.63 2.02 -3.92
N GLU A 410 -22.57 2.24 -4.72
CA GLU A 410 -21.19 2.23 -4.24
C GLU A 410 -21.01 3.21 -3.07
N LYS A 411 -21.54 4.44 -3.20
CA LYS A 411 -21.48 5.44 -2.12
C LYS A 411 -22.19 4.96 -0.85
N GLN A 412 -23.44 4.51 -0.96
CA GLN A 412 -24.20 4.06 0.23
C GLN A 412 -23.59 2.84 0.90
N TYR A 413 -23.01 1.92 0.11
CA TYR A 413 -22.28 0.79 0.66
C TYR A 413 -21.04 1.25 1.44
N HIS A 414 -20.21 2.13 0.86
CA HIS A 414 -19.05 2.67 1.57
C HIS A 414 -19.43 3.47 2.82
N ASP A 415 -20.49 4.28 2.77
CA ASP A 415 -21.00 5.02 3.92
C ASP A 415 -21.47 4.07 5.03
N TRP A 416 -22.14 2.97 4.66
CA TRP A 416 -22.52 1.91 5.60
C TRP A 416 -21.28 1.25 6.22
N ILE A 417 -20.29 0.85 5.42
CA ILE A 417 -19.03 0.24 5.93
C ILE A 417 -18.32 1.16 6.93
N ASN A 418 -18.20 2.45 6.61
CA ASN A 418 -17.55 3.42 7.49
C ASN A 418 -18.30 3.55 8.83
N ASN A 419 -19.64 3.53 8.80
CA ASN A 419 -20.46 3.54 10.00
C ASN A 419 -20.29 2.25 10.81
N MET A 420 -20.34 1.08 10.15
CA MET A 420 -20.19 -0.21 10.83
C MET A 420 -18.81 -0.32 11.50
N HIS A 421 -17.75 0.08 10.80
CA HIS A 421 -16.40 0.17 11.36
C HIS A 421 -16.36 1.09 12.58
N ALA A 422 -16.83 2.33 12.45
CA ALA A 422 -16.76 3.31 13.53
C ALA A 422 -17.57 2.92 14.78
N LYS A 423 -18.65 2.15 14.60
CA LYS A 423 -19.59 1.83 15.68
C LYS A 423 -19.39 0.44 16.30
N TYR A 424 -18.85 -0.53 15.57
CA TYR A 424 -18.79 -1.92 16.04
C TYR A 424 -17.38 -2.48 16.17
N ASP A 425 -16.37 -1.87 15.55
CA ASP A 425 -15.00 -2.35 15.73
C ASP A 425 -14.43 -1.90 17.08
N VAL A 426 -13.90 -2.87 17.80
CA VAL A 426 -13.14 -2.67 19.03
C VAL A 426 -11.73 -3.20 18.79
N GLU A 427 -10.89 -2.34 18.23
CA GLU A 427 -9.50 -2.66 17.86
C GLU A 427 -8.65 -3.04 19.08
N MET A 428 -8.93 -2.45 20.24
CA MET A 428 -8.24 -2.74 21.48
C MET A 428 -9.01 -2.22 22.70
N ASP A 429 -9.07 -3.01 23.77
CA ASP A 429 -9.68 -2.59 25.04
C ASP A 429 -8.62 -2.05 26.04
N GLY A 430 -7.32 -2.25 25.78
CA GLY A 430 -6.21 -1.72 26.57
C GLY A 430 -4.87 -2.35 26.19
N GLY A 431 -3.77 -1.85 26.75
CA GLY A 431 -2.43 -2.46 26.74
C GLY A 431 -2.20 -3.41 27.91
N ASP A 432 -0.99 -3.97 27.97
CA ASP A 432 -0.59 -4.95 29.01
C ASP A 432 -0.24 -4.29 30.35
N ASP A 433 -0.17 -2.96 30.37
CA ASP A 433 0.24 -2.13 31.48
C ASP A 433 -0.85 -1.15 31.96
N GLU A 434 -0.64 -0.56 33.14
CA GLU A 434 -1.43 0.58 33.59
C GLU A 434 -1.28 1.75 32.62
N HIS A 435 -2.41 2.34 32.24
CA HIS A 435 -2.44 3.43 31.28
C HIS A 435 -2.39 4.78 31.96
N THR A 436 -1.84 5.76 31.25
CA THR A 436 -2.07 7.17 31.57
C THR A 436 -3.24 7.70 30.76
N VAL A 437 -4.24 8.27 31.43
CA VAL A 437 -5.40 8.92 30.81
C VAL A 437 -5.04 10.35 30.45
N ILE A 438 -5.36 10.76 29.22
CA ILE A 438 -5.22 12.15 28.76
C ILE A 438 -6.59 12.64 28.34
N ILE A 439 -7.03 13.71 29.00
CA ILE A 439 -8.28 14.40 28.72
C ILE A 439 -8.00 15.53 27.72
N ASN A 440 -8.82 15.58 26.68
CA ASN A 440 -8.77 16.50 25.56
C ASN A 440 -7.35 16.61 24.93
N PRO A 441 -6.86 15.54 24.29
CA PRO A 441 -5.51 15.51 23.76
C PRO A 441 -5.27 16.64 22.75
N SER A 442 -4.23 17.45 23.03
CA SER A 442 -3.70 18.40 22.07
C SER A 442 -3.16 17.67 20.84
N ASN A 443 -3.28 18.27 19.64
CA ASN A 443 -2.74 17.72 18.39
C ASN A 443 -3.35 16.38 17.91
N LYS A 444 -4.68 16.19 18.05
CA LYS A 444 -5.44 15.03 17.56
C LYS A 444 -5.06 14.60 16.12
N GLU A 445 -4.89 15.59 15.24
CA GLU A 445 -4.50 15.34 13.85
C GLU A 445 -3.13 14.67 13.71
N ARG A 446 -2.14 15.04 14.55
CA ARG A 446 -0.79 14.43 14.53
C ARG A 446 -0.80 13.02 15.09
N LEU A 447 -1.60 12.79 16.13
CA LEU A 447 -1.81 11.46 16.70
C LEU A 447 -2.54 10.53 15.72
N GLY A 448 -3.31 11.11 14.79
CA GLY A 448 -4.10 10.34 13.83
C GLY A 448 -5.39 9.79 14.43
N ILE A 449 -5.88 10.45 15.49
CA ILE A 449 -7.13 10.12 16.17
C ILE A 449 -8.26 11.04 15.71
N SER A 450 -9.51 10.65 15.96
CA SER A 450 -10.67 11.46 15.53
C SER A 450 -10.80 12.79 16.29
N LYS A 451 -11.45 13.79 15.66
CA LYS A 451 -11.54 15.17 16.21
C LYS A 451 -12.43 15.26 17.44
N ASP A 452 -13.44 14.41 17.50
CA ASP A 452 -14.44 14.25 18.56
C ASP A 452 -13.94 13.42 19.75
N VAL A 453 -12.76 12.80 19.66
CA VAL A 453 -12.18 12.03 20.78
C VAL A 453 -11.84 12.97 21.94
N GLU A 454 -12.52 12.80 23.07
CA GLU A 454 -12.29 13.59 24.28
C GLU A 454 -11.23 12.96 25.19
N VAL A 455 -11.05 11.65 25.14
CA VAL A 455 -10.14 10.93 26.04
C VAL A 455 -9.29 9.95 25.25
N ILE A 456 -8.00 9.87 25.58
CA ILE A 456 -7.11 8.81 25.10
C ILE A 456 -6.40 8.13 26.28
N ARG A 457 -6.01 6.88 26.07
CA ARG A 457 -5.17 6.10 26.97
C ARG A 457 -3.81 5.86 26.33
N VAL A 458 -2.77 6.16 27.09
CA VAL A 458 -1.37 5.98 26.68
C VAL A 458 -0.79 4.81 27.44
N HIS A 459 -0.29 3.83 26.68
CA HIS A 459 0.33 2.61 27.15
C HIS A 459 1.80 2.57 26.75
N THR A 460 2.59 1.84 27.53
CA THR A 460 3.99 1.52 27.23
C THR A 460 4.16 0.11 26.69
N SER A 461 3.13 -0.75 26.77
CA SER A 461 3.19 -2.09 26.22
C SER A 461 1.86 -2.61 25.71
N VAL A 462 1.90 -3.46 24.68
CA VAL A 462 0.72 -4.14 24.13
C VAL A 462 1.07 -5.53 23.64
N SER A 463 0.20 -6.52 23.91
CA SER A 463 0.27 -7.83 23.30
C SER A 463 -0.65 -7.94 22.10
N ARG A 464 -0.08 -8.24 20.93
CA ARG A 464 -0.82 -8.40 19.67
C ARG A 464 -0.13 -9.40 18.76
N LYS A 465 -0.92 -10.25 18.08
CA LYS A 465 -0.45 -11.38 17.25
C LYS A 465 0.52 -12.31 17.99
N GLY A 466 0.20 -12.64 19.25
CA GLY A 466 1.00 -13.57 20.08
C GLY A 466 2.34 -13.02 20.55
N LYS A 467 2.58 -11.72 20.39
CA LYS A 467 3.83 -11.05 20.78
C LYS A 467 3.55 -9.78 21.57
N THR A 468 4.39 -9.52 22.58
CA THR A 468 4.38 -8.26 23.32
C THR A 468 5.31 -7.24 22.67
N TRP A 469 4.81 -6.02 22.48
CA TRP A 469 5.49 -4.86 21.92
C TRP A 469 5.65 -3.84 23.04
N ARG A 470 6.88 -3.44 23.35
CA ARG A 470 7.20 -2.61 24.53
C ARG A 470 7.89 -1.32 24.13
N ARG A 471 7.69 -0.29 24.94
CA ARG A 471 8.47 0.95 24.88
C ARG A 471 9.96 0.60 24.96
N GLY A 472 10.74 1.14 24.02
CA GLY A 472 12.16 0.83 23.84
C GLY A 472 12.43 -0.18 22.74
N ASP A 473 11.44 -0.96 22.30
CA ASP A 473 11.64 -1.93 21.22
C ASP A 473 12.10 -1.25 19.92
N HIS A 474 13.12 -1.82 19.29
CA HIS A 474 13.62 -1.38 18.00
C HIS A 474 12.78 -1.99 16.89
N LEU A 475 12.15 -1.14 16.09
CA LEU A 475 11.18 -1.53 15.06
C LEU A 475 11.73 -1.29 13.66
N LYS A 476 11.45 -2.25 12.78
CA LYS A 476 11.55 -2.14 11.33
C LYS A 476 10.16 -2.19 10.74
N ILE A 477 9.74 -1.12 10.09
CA ILE A 477 8.45 -1.04 9.39
C ILE A 477 8.71 -1.01 7.88
N GLN A 478 8.02 -1.88 7.14
CA GLN A 478 8.16 -2.03 5.70
C GLN A 478 7.78 -0.75 4.93
N PRO A 479 8.23 -0.60 3.67
CA PRO A 479 7.94 0.59 2.87
C PRO A 479 6.45 0.70 2.55
N ARG A 480 6.02 1.89 2.09
CA ARG A 480 4.65 2.23 1.68
C ARG A 480 3.61 2.25 2.81
N VAL A 481 3.98 1.92 4.04
CA VAL A 481 3.15 2.22 5.21
C VAL A 481 3.03 3.73 5.36
N VAL A 482 1.81 4.22 5.55
CA VAL A 482 1.58 5.65 5.74
C VAL A 482 1.57 5.98 7.24
N ALA A 483 2.54 6.78 7.67
CA ALA A 483 2.57 7.39 9.01
C ALA A 483 2.12 8.85 8.96
N ARG A 484 1.77 9.39 10.13
CA ARG A 484 1.57 10.83 10.33
C ARG A 484 2.80 11.48 10.95
N MET A 485 3.21 12.63 10.41
CA MET A 485 4.32 13.45 10.90
C MET A 485 4.02 14.94 10.69
N LYS A 486 4.17 15.78 11.73
CA LYS A 486 3.81 17.21 11.68
C LYS A 486 2.44 17.44 11.00
N ASN A 487 2.39 18.22 9.92
CA ASN A 487 1.18 18.51 9.15
C ASN A 487 1.06 17.68 7.86
N ASN A 488 1.91 16.65 7.67
CA ASN A 488 2.00 15.86 6.44
C ASN A 488 1.88 14.35 6.69
N PHE A 489 1.58 13.63 5.62
CA PHE A 489 1.67 12.17 5.59
C PHE A 489 3.08 11.75 5.17
N TYR A 490 3.64 10.78 5.88
CA TYR A 490 4.90 10.15 5.51
C TYR A 490 4.62 8.79 4.90
N SER A 491 5.07 8.57 3.66
CA SER A 491 5.09 7.25 3.03
C SER A 491 6.41 7.09 2.29
N SER A 492 7.28 6.23 2.81
CA SER A 492 8.62 6.03 2.26
C SER A 492 8.66 4.86 1.29
N LYS A 493 9.52 4.97 0.27
CA LYS A 493 9.92 3.83 -0.57
C LYS A 493 10.93 2.91 0.12
N SER A 494 11.45 3.31 1.28
CA SER A 494 12.40 2.54 2.09
C SER A 494 11.78 2.13 3.43
N ASN A 495 12.40 1.18 4.12
CA ASN A 495 11.98 0.78 5.46
C ASN A 495 12.14 1.94 6.43
N PHE A 496 11.17 2.09 7.33
CA PHE A 496 11.32 2.92 8.51
C PHE A 496 12.01 2.12 9.62
N TYR A 497 12.97 2.76 10.29
CA TYR A 497 13.68 2.20 11.43
C TYR A 497 13.49 3.18 12.59
N GLY A 498 13.00 2.69 13.72
CA GLY A 498 12.70 3.54 14.85
C GLY A 498 12.55 2.79 16.16
N THR A 499 12.36 3.52 17.25
CA THR A 499 12.10 2.99 18.58
C THR A 499 10.63 3.21 18.94
N LEU A 500 9.95 2.19 19.45
CA LEU A 500 8.60 2.32 19.99
C LEU A 500 8.65 3.14 21.27
N GLU A 501 7.86 4.21 21.35
CA GLU A 501 7.79 5.07 22.54
C GLU A 501 6.52 4.85 23.33
N TYR A 502 5.37 4.87 22.66
CA TYR A 502 4.07 4.69 23.29
C TYR A 502 3.07 4.03 22.34
N VAL A 503 2.02 3.45 22.92
CA VAL A 503 0.83 2.97 22.23
C VAL A 503 -0.36 3.82 22.69
N VAL A 504 -1.11 4.38 21.75
CA VAL A 504 -2.24 5.28 22.02
C VAL A 504 -3.53 4.60 21.62
N VAL A 505 -4.53 4.67 22.51
CA VAL A 505 -5.87 4.10 22.34
C VAL A 505 -6.90 5.20 22.57
N GLU A 506 -7.91 5.28 21.73
CA GLU A 506 -9.01 6.23 21.91
C GLU A 506 -9.97 5.73 23.00
N GLY A 507 -10.60 6.64 23.76
CA GLY A 507 -11.65 6.30 24.74
C GLY A 507 -11.16 5.66 26.04
N LEU A 508 -12.11 5.46 26.97
CA LEU A 508 -11.90 4.74 28.22
C LEU A 508 -11.98 3.23 28.02
N ARG A 509 -11.68 2.48 29.09
CA ARG A 509 -11.81 1.01 29.06
C ARG A 509 -13.27 0.61 28.90
N GLY A 510 -13.56 -0.29 27.96
CA GLY A 510 -14.90 -0.73 27.61
C GLY A 510 -15.61 0.14 26.56
N ASP A 511 -15.02 1.27 26.17
CA ASP A 511 -15.57 2.09 25.08
C ASP A 511 -15.33 1.44 23.72
N ILE A 512 -16.15 1.81 22.74
CA ILE A 512 -15.87 1.52 21.33
C ILE A 512 -14.77 2.50 20.90
N CYS A 513 -13.55 1.99 20.82
CA CYS A 513 -12.36 2.76 20.50
C CYS A 513 -12.07 2.71 18.99
N GLY A 514 -11.68 3.84 18.39
CA GLY A 514 -11.11 3.86 17.04
C GLY A 514 -9.75 3.16 16.94
N GLU A 515 -9.11 3.26 15.77
CA GLU A 515 -7.85 2.57 15.48
C GLU A 515 -6.72 3.00 16.44
N ALA A 516 -6.17 2.04 17.20
CA ALA A 516 -5.02 2.29 18.06
C ALA A 516 -3.76 2.67 17.26
N ARG A 517 -2.85 3.42 17.87
CA ARG A 517 -1.69 4.03 17.21
C ARG A 517 -0.38 3.66 17.90
N LEU A 518 0.64 3.33 17.12
CA LEU A 518 2.02 3.16 17.57
C LEU A 518 2.78 4.47 17.38
N ILE A 519 3.34 5.02 18.45
CA ILE A 519 4.16 6.23 18.42
C ILE A 519 5.63 5.83 18.40
N CYS A 520 6.32 6.12 17.30
CA CYS A 520 7.67 5.66 17.06
C CYS A 520 8.62 6.83 16.75
N ARG A 521 9.75 6.89 17.44
CA ARG A 521 10.84 7.83 17.13
C ARG A 521 11.75 7.26 16.05
N SER A 522 12.05 8.05 15.02
CA SER A 522 12.99 7.66 13.95
C SER A 522 14.39 7.40 14.52
N ILE A 523 15.12 6.45 13.93
CA ILE A 523 16.55 6.20 14.23
C ILE A 523 17.42 7.44 14.02
N GLU A 524 16.98 8.38 13.18
CA GLU A 524 17.70 9.63 12.87
C GLU A 524 17.42 10.74 13.88
N CYS A 525 16.41 10.56 14.75
CA CYS A 525 15.96 11.55 15.71
C CYS A 525 16.60 11.28 17.08
N PRO A 526 17.28 12.24 17.71
CA PRO A 526 17.87 12.03 19.03
C PRO A 526 16.79 11.85 20.11
N GLY A 527 17.16 11.23 21.24
CA GLY A 527 16.19 10.78 22.25
C GLY A 527 15.39 11.90 22.91
N ASP A 528 15.97 13.09 23.03
CA ASP A 528 15.36 14.30 23.59
C ASP A 528 14.28 14.91 22.67
N GLN A 529 14.32 14.60 21.38
CA GLN A 529 13.32 14.98 20.37
C GLN A 529 12.20 13.94 20.20
N GLY A 530 12.23 12.86 20.99
CA GLY A 530 11.17 11.85 21.05
C GLY A 530 9.88 12.34 21.70
N CYS A 531 8.84 11.50 21.61
CA CYS A 531 7.55 11.73 22.21
C CYS A 531 7.71 11.83 23.74
N LEU A 532 7.14 12.87 24.32
CA LEU A 532 7.20 13.16 25.74
C LEU A 532 5.80 13.20 26.34
N LEU A 533 5.66 12.57 27.50
CA LEU A 533 4.48 12.71 28.34
C LEU A 533 4.80 13.79 29.38
N GLU A 534 4.16 14.95 29.26
CA GLU A 534 4.34 16.11 30.12
C GLU A 534 3.26 16.10 31.21
N VAL A 535 3.68 16.02 32.47
CA VAL A 535 2.78 16.03 33.64
C VAL A 535 2.80 17.43 34.24
N GLY A 536 1.72 18.19 34.04
CA GLY A 536 1.49 19.49 34.69
C GLY A 536 0.85 19.34 36.07
N GLN A 537 0.60 20.47 36.75
CA GLN A 537 -0.02 20.49 38.08
C GLN A 537 -1.46 19.93 38.08
N ASP A 538 -2.23 20.16 36.99
CA ASP A 538 -3.64 19.75 36.89
C ASP A 538 -3.97 18.93 35.63
N SER A 539 -3.00 18.69 34.73
CA SER A 539 -3.24 17.99 33.46
C SER A 539 -2.02 17.23 32.95
N VAL A 540 -2.25 16.12 32.23
CA VAL A 540 -1.22 15.36 31.52
C VAL A 540 -1.37 15.60 30.02
N HIS A 541 -0.27 15.90 29.33
CA HIS A 541 -0.25 16.16 27.90
C HIS A 541 0.74 15.24 27.18
N LEU A 542 0.37 14.75 25.99
CA LEU A 542 1.25 13.97 25.13
C LEU A 542 1.81 14.86 24.01
N ASN A 543 3.10 15.14 24.09
CA ASN A 543 3.82 15.92 23.10
C ASN A 543 4.59 15.00 22.16
N ILE A 544 4.06 14.79 20.96
CA ILE A 544 4.63 13.86 19.97
C ILE A 544 5.98 14.33 19.37
N LYS A 545 6.38 15.60 19.55
CA LYS A 545 7.64 16.19 19.03
C LYS A 545 7.97 15.80 17.57
N GLU A 546 9.05 15.05 17.31
CA GLU A 546 9.45 14.59 15.96
C GLU A 546 9.09 13.10 15.70
N SER A 547 8.35 12.47 16.62
CA SER A 547 7.92 11.08 16.49
C SER A 547 6.77 10.91 15.47
N PHE A 548 6.71 9.70 14.92
CA PHE A 548 5.77 9.28 13.90
C PHE A 548 4.62 8.51 14.53
N SER A 549 3.40 8.74 14.07
CA SER A 549 2.24 7.94 14.44
C SER A 549 1.90 6.95 13.32
N PHE A 550 1.98 5.66 13.64
CA PHE A 550 1.60 4.55 12.77
C PHE A 550 0.29 3.91 13.25
N PRO A 551 -0.57 3.42 12.35
CA PRO A 551 -1.70 2.60 12.77
C PRO A 551 -1.24 1.27 13.36
N ILE A 552 -1.93 0.73 14.36
CA ILE A 552 -1.56 -0.57 14.97
C ILE A 552 -1.66 -1.72 13.97
N SER A 553 -2.49 -1.56 12.93
CA SER A 553 -2.68 -2.51 11.83
C SER A 553 -1.40 -2.89 11.07
N VAL A 554 -0.32 -2.10 11.20
CA VAL A 554 1.00 -2.49 10.66
C VAL A 554 1.56 -3.78 11.29
N ILE A 555 1.17 -4.09 12.53
CA ILE A 555 1.49 -5.35 13.19
C ILE A 555 0.68 -6.48 12.55
N ASP A 556 -0.62 -6.27 12.38
CA ASP A 556 -1.55 -7.28 11.85
C ASP A 556 -1.23 -7.67 10.40
N ASP A 557 -0.79 -6.69 9.60
CA ASP A 557 -0.37 -6.86 8.20
C ASP A 557 1.02 -7.51 8.06
N ASN A 558 1.69 -7.89 9.17
CA ASN A 558 3.08 -8.34 9.20
C ASN A 558 4.08 -7.35 8.56
N LYS A 559 3.74 -6.06 8.55
CA LYS A 559 4.58 -4.98 8.03
C LYS A 559 5.53 -4.40 9.08
N CYS A 560 5.35 -4.75 10.35
CA CYS A 560 6.19 -4.33 11.48
C CYS A 560 6.92 -5.54 12.09
N GLN A 561 8.20 -5.36 12.39
CA GLN A 561 9.06 -6.38 13.00
C GLN A 561 9.93 -5.74 14.09
N THR A 562 10.20 -6.46 15.17
CA THR A 562 11.23 -6.03 16.12
C THR A 562 12.61 -6.42 15.59
N MET A 563 13.62 -5.68 15.99
CA MET A 563 15.01 -5.92 15.67
C MET A 563 15.77 -6.31 16.93
N ASP A 564 16.72 -7.22 16.80
CA ASP A 564 17.74 -7.45 17.82
C ASP A 564 18.75 -6.29 17.85
N GLU A 565 19.48 -6.19 18.97
CA GLU A 565 20.46 -5.13 19.21
C GLU A 565 21.62 -5.13 18.22
N ASP A 566 22.07 -6.29 17.74
CA ASP A 566 23.18 -6.38 16.78
C ASP A 566 22.77 -5.78 15.43
N SER A 567 21.59 -6.16 14.94
CA SER A 567 20.96 -5.61 13.74
C SER A 567 20.72 -4.11 13.87
N TRP A 568 20.26 -3.64 15.03
CA TRP A 568 20.05 -2.22 15.31
C TRP A 568 21.36 -1.44 15.32
N CYS A 569 22.38 -1.93 16.02
CA CYS A 569 23.73 -1.35 16.04
C CYS A 569 24.36 -1.31 14.64
N GLN A 570 24.18 -2.36 13.83
CA GLN A 570 24.65 -2.37 12.45
C GLN A 570 23.96 -1.28 11.61
N MET A 571 22.66 -1.06 11.82
CA MET A 571 21.92 0.00 11.14
C MET A 571 22.35 1.39 11.61
N LEU A 572 22.59 1.59 12.90
CA LEU A 572 23.17 2.83 13.43
C LEU A 572 24.52 3.13 12.79
N ARG A 573 25.42 2.13 12.69
CA ARG A 573 26.72 2.27 12.00
C ARG A 573 26.57 2.60 10.52
N LYS A 574 25.62 1.96 9.82
CA LYS A 574 25.33 2.26 8.41
C LYS A 574 24.78 3.68 8.20
N LYS A 575 24.05 4.22 9.18
CA LYS A 575 23.51 5.58 9.14
C LYS A 575 24.57 6.61 9.50
N SER A 576 25.35 6.38 10.56
CA SER A 576 26.47 7.26 10.94
C SER A 576 27.52 7.34 9.84
N ALA A 577 27.82 6.21 9.17
CA ALA A 577 28.68 6.15 8.01
C ALA A 577 28.28 7.12 6.88
N LYS A 578 26.98 7.43 6.74
CA LYS A 578 26.45 8.34 5.70
C LYS A 578 26.37 9.81 6.15
N ALA A 579 26.72 10.12 7.39
CA ALA A 579 26.67 11.48 7.91
C ALA A 579 27.67 12.39 7.18
N PRO A 580 27.34 13.68 6.95
CA PRO A 580 28.27 14.68 6.44
C PRO A 580 29.59 14.67 7.22
N ALA A 581 30.74 14.55 6.55
CA ALA A 581 32.04 14.48 7.21
C ALA A 581 33.05 15.51 6.70
N CYS A 582 33.20 15.65 5.39
CA CYS A 582 34.12 16.63 4.81
C CYS A 582 33.57 17.27 3.54
N ILE A 583 34.14 18.42 3.17
CA ILE A 583 33.86 19.12 1.91
C ILE A 583 35.00 18.81 0.95
N GLU A 584 34.67 18.38 -0.26
CA GLU A 584 35.60 18.21 -1.36
C GLU A 584 35.28 19.24 -2.45
N VAL A 585 36.29 19.98 -2.90
CA VAL A 585 36.20 20.86 -4.07
C VAL A 585 36.66 20.07 -5.29
N LEU A 586 35.79 19.99 -6.31
CA LEU A 586 36.02 19.13 -7.47
C LEU A 586 37.04 19.77 -8.43
N ARG A 587 38.04 19.00 -8.85
CA ARG A 587 39.09 19.45 -9.80
C ARG A 587 38.78 18.98 -11.23
N ASN A 588 39.40 19.63 -12.22
CA ASN A 588 39.13 19.34 -13.65
C ASN A 588 39.54 17.91 -14.06
N SER A 589 40.54 17.31 -13.40
CA SER A 589 40.88 15.88 -13.61
C SER A 589 39.76 14.90 -13.21
N GLN A 590 38.76 15.36 -12.45
CA GLN A 590 37.55 14.62 -12.05
C GLN A 590 36.30 15.12 -12.83
N GLY A 591 36.45 16.13 -13.69
CA GLY A 591 35.39 17.02 -14.20
C GLY A 591 34.95 16.80 -15.65
N ASN A 592 35.49 15.80 -16.37
CA ASN A 592 35.03 15.49 -17.74
C ASN A 592 33.52 15.17 -17.80
N ASP A 593 32.91 14.66 -16.71
CA ASP A 593 31.47 14.40 -16.59
C ASP A 593 30.62 15.68 -16.38
N LEU A 594 31.22 16.78 -15.91
CA LEU A 594 30.54 18.01 -15.49
C LEU A 594 30.80 19.20 -16.43
N ALA A 595 31.65 19.04 -17.46
CA ALA A 595 31.99 20.07 -18.45
C ALA A 595 32.43 21.42 -17.82
N ILE A 596 33.26 21.35 -16.77
CA ILE A 596 33.72 22.54 -16.03
C ILE A 596 34.73 23.32 -16.91
N ASP A 597 34.51 24.62 -17.08
CA ASP A 597 35.38 25.53 -17.84
C ASP A 597 36.64 25.90 -17.03
N GLY A 598 37.61 24.98 -17.00
CA GLY A 598 38.91 25.17 -16.35
C GLY A 598 38.99 24.67 -14.90
N ASP A 599 40.20 24.64 -14.34
CA ASP A 599 40.46 24.27 -12.94
C ASP A 599 40.94 25.49 -12.15
N VAL A 600 40.56 25.58 -10.87
CA VAL A 600 41.19 26.56 -9.98
C VAL A 600 42.57 26.00 -9.60
N PRO A 601 43.66 26.76 -9.79
CA PRO A 601 45.02 26.28 -9.52
C PRO A 601 45.32 26.34 -8.01
N PHE A 602 44.53 25.63 -7.19
CA PHE A 602 44.75 25.51 -5.76
C PHE A 602 46.15 24.98 -5.47
N GLU A 603 46.78 25.55 -4.44
CA GLU A 603 48.13 25.25 -3.96
C GLU A 603 49.24 25.55 -4.98
N LYS A 604 48.91 26.22 -6.10
CA LYS A 604 49.88 26.66 -7.09
C LYS A 604 50.17 28.15 -6.97
N VAL A 605 51.28 28.53 -7.59
CA VAL A 605 51.66 29.92 -7.80
C VAL A 605 51.28 30.33 -9.21
N ILE A 606 50.51 31.42 -9.33
CA ILE A 606 50.07 31.99 -10.61
C ILE A 606 50.54 33.43 -10.77
N ALA A 607 50.60 33.92 -12.00
CA ALA A 607 50.87 35.33 -12.29
C ALA A 607 49.58 36.16 -12.17
N ALA A 608 49.71 37.44 -11.83
CA ALA A 608 48.61 38.37 -11.77
C ALA A 608 47.91 38.50 -13.14
N GLY A 609 46.57 38.57 -13.12
CA GLY A 609 45.74 38.53 -14.33
C GLY A 609 45.46 37.12 -14.85
N TYR A 610 45.64 36.10 -14.01
CA TYR A 610 45.26 34.73 -14.35
C TYR A 610 43.74 34.61 -14.54
N ASN A 611 43.31 34.00 -15.64
CA ASN A 611 41.90 33.74 -15.89
C ASN A 611 41.39 32.63 -14.97
N HIS A 612 40.52 32.99 -14.03
CA HIS A 612 39.86 32.03 -13.15
C HIS A 612 38.75 31.26 -13.91
N PRO A 613 38.38 30.06 -13.46
CA PRO A 613 37.23 29.35 -14.02
C PRO A 613 35.92 30.10 -13.74
N ARG A 614 34.90 29.86 -14.56
CA ARG A 614 33.59 30.50 -14.40
C ARG A 614 32.86 30.07 -13.13
N GLU A 615 33.05 28.83 -12.72
CA GLU A 615 32.34 28.21 -11.61
C GLU A 615 33.28 27.35 -10.75
N ILE A 616 33.03 27.31 -9.44
CA ILE A 616 33.64 26.35 -8.51
C ILE A 616 32.53 25.41 -8.05
N ILE A 617 32.80 24.11 -8.10
CA ILE A 617 31.88 23.07 -7.65
C ILE A 617 32.45 22.36 -6.42
N ALA A 618 31.66 22.27 -5.36
CA ALA A 618 31.99 21.52 -4.16
C ALA A 618 30.91 20.47 -3.85
N VAL A 619 31.30 19.41 -3.13
CA VAL A 619 30.41 18.35 -2.65
C VAL A 619 30.68 18.05 -1.18
N ILE A 620 29.67 17.52 -0.50
CA ILE A 620 29.83 16.99 0.85
C ILE A 620 30.02 15.48 0.76
N ARG A 621 31.09 14.98 1.37
CA ARG A 621 31.41 13.56 1.46
C ARG A 621 30.96 12.97 2.80
N PRO A 622 30.38 11.77 2.80
CA PRO A 622 30.03 11.06 4.02
C PRO A 622 31.25 10.47 4.73
N GLN A 623 31.11 10.10 6.01
CA GLN A 623 32.21 9.55 6.81
C GLN A 623 32.80 8.25 6.26
N ASN A 624 32.01 7.44 5.56
CA ASN A 624 32.47 6.20 4.92
C ASN A 624 33.04 6.39 3.51
N ALA A 625 33.21 7.62 3.05
CA ALA A 625 33.86 7.88 1.78
C ALA A 625 35.33 7.48 1.89
N THR A 626 35.71 6.41 1.19
CA THR A 626 37.13 6.12 0.97
C THR A 626 37.66 7.14 -0.02
N THR A 627 38.65 7.95 0.37
CA THR A 627 39.33 8.89 -0.54
C THR A 627 40.05 8.10 -1.63
N CYS A 628 39.35 7.79 -2.72
CA CYS A 628 39.94 7.15 -3.90
C CYS A 628 40.57 8.23 -4.78
N SER A 629 41.89 8.12 -4.98
CA SER A 629 42.70 8.94 -5.89
C SER A 629 42.45 8.60 -7.37
N THR A 630 41.21 8.29 -7.75
CA THR A 630 40.83 7.97 -9.14
C THR A 630 40.30 9.22 -9.83
N SER A 631 40.61 9.38 -11.11
CA SER A 631 40.18 10.50 -11.98
C SER A 631 38.67 10.53 -12.29
N LEU A 632 37.85 9.68 -11.66
CA LEU A 632 36.40 9.59 -11.86
C LEU A 632 35.66 9.95 -10.58
N LEU A 633 34.65 10.81 -10.70
CA LEU A 633 33.80 11.23 -9.58
C LEU A 633 32.92 10.06 -9.09
N ASP A 634 33.20 9.51 -7.90
CA ASP A 634 32.32 8.50 -7.31
C ASP A 634 31.03 9.16 -6.77
N LYS A 635 29.97 9.06 -7.57
CA LYS A 635 28.63 9.59 -7.29
C LYS A 635 27.95 8.90 -6.08
N ARG A 636 28.45 7.74 -5.63
CA ARG A 636 27.87 6.99 -4.50
C ARG A 636 28.11 7.67 -3.15
N TYR A 637 29.19 8.45 -3.04
CA TYR A 637 29.60 9.12 -1.81
C TYR A 637 29.36 10.64 -1.89
N ILE A 638 28.23 11.07 -2.42
CA ILE A 638 27.80 12.48 -2.39
C ILE A 638 26.58 12.57 -1.47
N VAL A 639 26.66 13.39 -0.43
CA VAL A 639 25.53 13.62 0.48
C VAL A 639 24.49 14.49 -0.23
N LYS A 640 23.25 14.04 -0.19
CA LYS A 640 22.08 14.71 -0.80
C LYS A 640 21.12 15.08 0.32
N ASP A 641 21.29 16.27 0.88
CA ASP A 641 20.42 16.83 1.92
C ASP A 641 20.05 18.27 1.55
N ASP A 642 18.81 18.47 1.11
CA ASP A 642 18.30 19.75 0.58
C ASP A 642 18.13 20.82 1.69
N ASP A 643 18.24 20.42 2.97
CA ASP A 643 18.19 21.32 4.11
C ASP A 643 19.57 21.94 4.43
N LEU A 644 20.66 21.44 3.83
CA LEU A 644 22.01 21.98 4.05
C LEU A 644 22.33 23.15 3.12
N GLU A 645 23.08 24.12 3.65
CA GLU A 645 23.62 25.27 2.90
C GLU A 645 25.14 25.35 3.08
N MET A 646 25.86 25.58 1.96
CA MET A 646 27.30 25.77 1.96
C MET A 646 27.63 27.25 1.70
N ALA A 647 28.51 27.81 2.53
CA ALA A 647 29.09 29.13 2.32
C ALA A 647 30.49 28.99 1.70
N MET A 648 30.79 29.79 0.68
CA MET A 648 32.14 30.00 0.15
C MET A 648 32.59 31.43 0.43
N GLU A 649 33.74 31.59 1.08
CA GLU A 649 34.36 32.88 1.40
C GLU A 649 35.78 32.94 0.81
N ILE A 650 36.15 34.06 0.19
CA ILE A 650 37.49 34.28 -0.38
C ILE A 650 38.15 35.48 0.30
N TYR A 651 39.29 35.25 0.93
CA TYR A 651 40.08 36.28 1.60
C TYR A 651 41.39 36.52 0.84
N HIS A 652 41.77 37.77 0.63
CA HIS A 652 43.08 38.15 0.09
C HIS A 652 43.97 38.74 1.17
N LEU A 653 45.19 38.23 1.21
CA LEU A 653 46.28 38.68 2.07
C LEU A 653 47.34 39.36 1.20
N PRO A 654 47.43 40.70 1.20
CA PRO A 654 48.47 41.44 0.48
C PRO A 654 49.86 41.07 1.01
N GLY A 655 50.87 41.06 0.13
CA GLY A 655 52.24 40.69 0.48
C GLY A 655 53.08 41.76 1.21
N SER A 656 52.55 42.97 1.44
CA SER A 656 53.30 44.07 2.07
C SER A 656 53.19 44.07 3.60
N LYS A 657 54.27 44.48 4.29
CA LYS A 657 54.41 44.39 5.76
C LYS A 657 53.63 45.43 6.57
N ASP A 658 53.02 46.42 5.92
CA ASP A 658 52.26 47.46 6.61
C ASP A 658 50.79 47.02 6.78
N HIS A 659 50.51 46.42 7.94
CA HIS A 659 49.21 45.95 8.44
C HIS A 659 48.52 44.81 7.64
N PRO A 660 48.81 43.53 7.95
CA PRO A 660 48.22 42.39 7.26
C PRO A 660 46.81 42.10 7.79
N ARG A 661 45.79 42.83 7.31
CA ARG A 661 44.40 42.40 7.46
C ARG A 661 43.94 41.70 6.20
N ALA A 662 43.53 40.44 6.35
CA ALA A 662 42.90 39.68 5.29
C ALA A 662 41.61 40.40 4.85
N LYS A 663 41.54 40.80 3.58
CA LYS A 663 40.38 41.46 3.00
C LYS A 663 39.44 40.40 2.43
N LEU A 664 38.20 40.36 2.89
CA LEU A 664 37.16 39.55 2.27
C LEU A 664 36.84 40.14 0.88
N ILE A 665 36.97 39.33 -0.17
CA ILE A 665 36.69 39.72 -1.55
C ILE A 665 35.35 39.15 -2.01
N TYR A 666 35.01 37.92 -1.59
CA TYR A 666 33.83 37.23 -2.07
C TYR A 666 33.18 36.42 -0.96
N LYS A 667 31.85 36.44 -0.91
CA LYS A 667 31.04 35.56 -0.04
C LYS A 667 29.71 35.22 -0.71
N LYS A 668 29.40 33.93 -0.85
CA LYS A 668 28.07 33.46 -1.25
C LYS A 668 27.65 32.22 -0.48
N LEU A 669 26.33 32.06 -0.27
CA LEU A 669 25.70 30.84 0.21
C LEU A 669 24.99 30.13 -0.94
N LYS A 670 25.05 28.81 -0.96
CA LYS A 670 24.40 27.97 -1.95
C LYS A 670 23.79 26.73 -1.31
N LYS A 671 22.60 26.36 -1.80
CA LYS A 671 21.96 25.07 -1.57
C LYS A 671 22.49 24.03 -2.56
N PRO A 672 22.39 22.73 -2.25
CA PRO A 672 22.74 21.69 -3.20
C PRO A 672 21.84 21.76 -4.42
N SER A 673 22.42 21.49 -5.58
CA SER A 673 21.75 21.46 -6.87
C SER A 673 22.15 20.20 -7.65
N SER A 674 21.62 20.08 -8.86
CA SER A 674 21.91 18.98 -9.78
C SER A 674 22.46 19.49 -11.10
N CYS A 675 23.51 18.85 -11.62
CA CYS A 675 24.06 19.09 -12.95
C CYS A 675 24.37 17.74 -13.62
N ASN A 676 24.03 17.57 -14.91
CA ASN A 676 24.27 16.35 -15.69
C ASN A 676 23.92 15.04 -14.96
N SER A 677 22.72 14.96 -14.35
CA SER A 677 22.22 13.82 -13.54
C SER A 677 22.96 13.53 -12.21
N ILE A 678 23.88 14.40 -11.79
CA ILE A 678 24.58 14.32 -10.51
C ILE A 678 23.91 15.29 -9.53
N ASN A 679 23.41 14.77 -8.41
CA ASN A 679 22.70 15.55 -7.38
C ASN A 679 23.59 15.77 -6.15
N GLY A 680 23.39 16.88 -5.44
CA GLY A 680 24.13 17.23 -4.22
C GLY A 680 25.35 18.12 -4.47
N LEU A 681 25.37 18.84 -5.60
CA LEU A 681 26.46 19.72 -6.01
C LEU A 681 26.25 21.14 -5.49
N TYR A 682 27.30 21.78 -4.98
CA TYR A 682 27.27 23.19 -4.59
C TYR A 682 28.05 24.00 -5.62
N ILE A 683 27.32 24.73 -6.47
CA ILE A 683 27.88 25.45 -7.62
C ILE A 683 27.95 26.95 -7.31
N PHE A 684 29.17 27.49 -7.27
CA PHE A 684 29.47 28.89 -7.01
C PHE A 684 29.96 29.59 -8.28
N GLN A 685 29.25 30.62 -8.73
CA GLN A 685 29.61 31.40 -9.93
C GLN A 685 30.59 32.51 -9.57
N LEU A 686 31.75 32.51 -10.24
CA LEU A 686 32.84 33.48 -10.11
C LEU A 686 32.88 34.52 -11.24
N SER A 687 32.19 34.28 -12.36
CA SER A 687 32.21 35.13 -13.56
C SER A 687 31.76 36.59 -13.36
N GLU A 688 31.16 36.91 -12.21
CA GLU A 688 30.75 38.26 -11.84
C GLU A 688 31.93 39.13 -11.34
N GLU A 689 33.08 38.53 -11.01
CA GLU A 689 34.25 39.19 -10.41
C GLU A 689 35.43 39.29 -11.38
N THR A 690 35.34 40.17 -12.38
CA THR A 690 36.33 40.30 -13.48
C THR A 690 37.73 40.75 -13.04
N SER A 691 37.92 41.11 -11.77
CA SER A 691 39.19 41.59 -11.22
C SER A 691 39.89 40.61 -10.27
N MET A 692 39.38 39.38 -10.12
CA MET A 692 40.00 38.38 -9.26
C MET A 692 41.41 37.99 -9.75
N PHE A 693 42.35 37.79 -8.81
CA PHE A 693 43.77 37.51 -9.09
C PHE A 693 44.54 38.62 -9.83
N THR A 694 44.05 39.86 -9.84
CA THR A 694 44.82 41.01 -10.36
C THR A 694 45.85 41.54 -9.36
N LYS A 695 45.62 41.36 -8.05
CA LYS A 695 46.55 41.81 -7.00
C LYS A 695 47.43 40.66 -6.49
N SER A 696 48.73 40.90 -6.34
CA SER A 696 49.65 39.93 -5.76
C SER A 696 49.35 39.67 -4.27
N GLY A 697 49.68 38.47 -3.79
CA GLY A 697 49.37 38.03 -2.42
C GLY A 697 48.77 36.63 -2.38
N VAL A 698 48.28 36.24 -1.20
CA VAL A 698 47.68 34.91 -0.97
C VAL A 698 46.16 35.03 -0.93
N TYR A 699 45.46 34.26 -1.75
CA TYR A 699 44.01 34.14 -1.76
C TYR A 699 43.61 32.85 -1.07
N SER A 700 42.81 32.93 -0.01
CA SER A 700 42.32 31.78 0.78
C SER A 700 40.83 31.59 0.55
N PHE A 701 40.45 30.41 0.07
CA PHE A 701 39.09 29.97 -0.20
C PHE A 701 38.63 29.09 0.96
N ILE A 702 37.57 29.49 1.64
CA ILE A 702 37.01 28.77 2.79
C ILE A 702 35.59 28.34 2.44
N PHE A 703 35.36 27.02 2.45
CA PHE A 703 34.05 26.41 2.31
C PHE A 703 33.56 25.95 3.67
N SER A 704 32.31 26.22 4.02
CA SER A 704 31.74 25.76 5.28
C SER A 704 30.28 25.37 5.20
N VAL A 705 29.88 24.35 5.96
CA VAL A 705 28.51 23.85 6.09
C VAL A 705 28.19 23.67 7.56
N ARG A 706 27.00 24.09 8.00
CA ARG A 706 26.49 23.81 9.34
C ARG A 706 25.51 22.64 9.27
N CYS A 707 25.80 21.57 10.01
CA CYS A 707 24.96 20.37 10.08
C CYS A 707 23.88 20.50 11.16
N ARG A 708 22.90 19.59 11.14
CA ARG A 708 21.73 19.60 12.06
C ARG A 708 22.11 19.44 13.53
N ASP A 709 23.19 18.72 13.80
CA ASP A 709 23.79 18.55 15.13
C ASP A 709 24.65 19.76 15.56
N SER A 710 24.54 20.88 14.83
CA SER A 710 25.33 22.10 15.02
C SER A 710 26.84 21.95 14.76
N THR A 711 27.30 20.81 14.24
CA THR A 711 28.68 20.68 13.79
C THR A 711 28.93 21.55 12.56
N VAL A 712 30.15 22.08 12.42
CA VAL A 712 30.54 22.91 11.28
C VAL A 712 31.69 22.23 10.54
N ILE A 713 31.41 21.77 9.33
CA ILE A 713 32.41 21.19 8.43
C ILE A 713 33.06 22.34 7.66
N LYS A 714 34.39 22.36 7.59
CA LYS A 714 35.16 23.38 6.86
C LYS A 714 36.20 22.76 5.94
N HIS A 715 36.46 23.41 4.82
CA HIS A 715 37.58 23.11 3.93
C HIS A 715 38.23 24.42 3.50
N GLU A 716 39.56 24.50 3.59
CA GLU A 716 40.36 25.66 3.18
C GLU A 716 41.30 25.28 2.05
N SER A 717 41.38 26.12 1.01
CA SER A 717 42.34 26.01 -0.08
C SER A 717 42.97 27.36 -0.39
N ARG A 718 44.24 27.40 -0.82
CA ARG A 718 45.00 28.65 -1.01
C ARG A 718 45.60 28.77 -2.41
N ILE A 719 45.75 29.99 -2.89
CA ILE A 719 46.40 30.32 -4.17
C ILE A 719 47.36 31.48 -3.94
N THR A 720 48.58 31.37 -4.48
CA THR A 720 49.56 32.46 -4.40
C THR A 720 49.64 33.18 -5.74
N VAL A 721 49.33 34.48 -5.75
CA VAL A 721 49.43 35.33 -6.94
C VAL A 721 50.72 36.15 -6.86
N ARG A 722 51.58 36.02 -7.88
CA ARG A 722 52.79 36.82 -8.06
C ARG A 722 52.58 37.91 -9.11
N PRO A 723 53.36 39.00 -9.04
CA PRO A 723 53.38 40.02 -10.09
C PRO A 723 53.66 39.42 -11.48
N ASN A 724 53.00 39.93 -12.52
CA ASN A 724 53.17 39.43 -13.89
C ASN A 724 54.36 40.10 -14.60
N SER A 725 55.49 39.40 -14.65
CA SER A 725 56.74 39.88 -15.25
C SER A 725 56.66 40.18 -16.75
N ASN A 726 55.71 39.59 -17.49
CA ASN A 726 55.60 39.78 -18.94
C ASN A 726 54.99 41.13 -19.32
N THR A 727 54.34 41.80 -18.37
CA THR A 727 53.69 43.10 -18.56
C THR A 727 54.41 44.23 -17.82
N ARG A 728 55.72 44.03 -17.61
CA ARG A 728 56.56 44.94 -16.84
C ARG A 728 56.59 46.33 -17.49
N HIS A 729 56.24 47.33 -16.71
CA HIS A 729 56.47 48.72 -17.03
C HIS A 729 57.30 49.38 -15.93
N TRP A 730 58.01 50.43 -16.33
CA TRP A 730 58.97 51.12 -15.49
C TRP A 730 58.44 52.49 -15.11
N GLN A 731 58.54 52.84 -13.84
CA GLN A 731 58.33 54.18 -13.35
C GLN A 731 59.64 54.72 -12.80
N LEU A 732 59.99 55.94 -13.19
CA LEU A 732 61.21 56.65 -12.80
C LEU A 732 60.81 57.90 -12.01
N SER A 733 61.55 58.20 -10.94
CA SER A 733 61.39 59.42 -10.13
C SER A 733 62.75 60.01 -9.78
N CYS A 734 62.82 61.34 -9.65
CA CYS A 734 64.00 62.05 -9.12
C CYS A 734 63.97 62.22 -7.59
N ASP A 735 62.81 62.03 -6.96
CA ASP A 735 62.62 62.16 -5.51
C ASP A 735 62.25 60.81 -4.88
N ALA A 736 62.58 60.64 -3.59
CA ALA A 736 62.26 59.45 -2.82
C ALA A 736 60.75 59.31 -2.51
N ASP A 737 59.99 60.41 -2.64
CA ASP A 737 58.55 60.46 -2.45
C ASP A 737 57.80 60.16 -3.75
N TRP A 738 57.14 59.01 -3.79
CA TRP A 738 56.43 58.47 -4.95
C TRP A 738 54.97 58.93 -5.04
N SER A 739 54.62 60.09 -4.48
CA SER A 739 53.23 60.49 -4.25
C SER A 739 52.48 61.04 -5.48
N ALA A 740 53.11 61.08 -6.67
CA ALA A 740 52.47 61.54 -7.90
C ALA A 740 52.62 60.50 -9.02
N ASP A 741 51.56 59.75 -9.27
CA ASP A 741 51.44 58.88 -10.45
C ASP A 741 51.56 59.74 -11.72
N ASN A 742 52.46 59.34 -12.62
CA ASN A 742 52.74 59.96 -13.93
C ASN A 742 53.40 61.34 -13.94
N ALA A 743 54.26 61.65 -12.96
CA ALA A 743 55.14 62.80 -13.08
C ALA A 743 56.14 62.58 -14.23
N VAL A 744 56.03 63.39 -15.29
CA VAL A 744 57.14 63.61 -16.22
C VAL A 744 58.35 63.98 -15.38
N VAL A 745 59.43 63.21 -15.48
CA VAL A 745 60.65 63.48 -14.73
C VAL A 745 61.19 64.84 -15.18
N ASP A 746 60.92 65.88 -14.41
CA ASP A 746 61.23 67.26 -14.79
C ASP A 746 62.67 67.60 -14.39
N ILE A 747 63.59 67.37 -15.32
CA ILE A 747 65.01 67.64 -15.12
C ILE A 747 65.32 69.06 -15.60
N ARG A 748 65.59 69.97 -14.66
CA ARG A 748 66.06 71.33 -15.01
C ARG A 748 67.46 71.29 -15.60
N LEU A 749 67.62 71.85 -16.79
CA LEU A 749 68.91 72.06 -17.45
C LEU A 749 69.85 72.87 -16.53
N GLY A 750 71.08 72.39 -16.34
CA GLY A 750 72.09 72.99 -15.46
C GLY A 750 72.06 72.55 -13.99
N MET A 751 71.07 71.78 -13.53
CA MET A 751 71.01 71.24 -12.16
C MET A 751 71.53 69.79 -12.10
N PRO A 752 72.30 69.40 -11.06
CA PRO A 752 72.81 68.04 -10.94
C PRO A 752 71.71 67.05 -10.54
N VAL A 753 71.46 66.03 -11.37
CA VAL A 753 70.61 64.89 -11.00
C VAL A 753 71.44 63.92 -10.15
N ARG A 754 71.17 63.86 -8.84
CA ARG A 754 71.98 63.08 -7.88
C ARG A 754 71.50 61.64 -7.70
N CYS A 755 70.20 61.38 -7.81
CA CYS A 755 69.62 60.05 -7.69
C CYS A 755 68.36 59.92 -8.56
N LEU A 756 68.21 58.77 -9.21
CA LEU A 756 66.99 58.34 -9.87
C LEU A 756 66.51 57.09 -9.16
N ALA A 757 65.25 57.04 -8.77
CA ALA A 757 64.63 55.84 -8.25
C ALA A 757 63.79 55.20 -9.35
N ALA A 758 63.91 53.88 -9.54
CA ALA A 758 63.16 53.13 -10.53
C ALA A 758 62.36 52.03 -9.84
N ARG A 759 61.06 51.98 -10.13
CA ARG A 759 60.17 50.87 -9.75
C ARG A 759 59.70 50.14 -10.99
N SER A 760 59.52 48.85 -10.83
CA SER A 760 59.02 47.97 -11.88
C SER A 760 57.67 47.43 -11.43
N HIS A 761 56.62 47.68 -12.20
CA HIS A 761 55.26 47.21 -11.91
C HIS A 761 54.74 46.35 -13.05
N ASP A 762 53.82 45.44 -12.77
CA ASP A 762 53.00 44.78 -13.79
C ASP A 762 51.81 45.66 -14.18
N LEU A 763 51.08 45.31 -15.24
CA LEU A 763 49.90 46.05 -15.73
C LEU A 763 48.81 46.32 -14.65
N TYR A 764 48.80 45.55 -13.55
CA TYR A 764 47.82 45.66 -12.46
C TYR A 764 48.35 46.47 -11.26
N GLY A 765 49.54 47.06 -11.38
CA GLY A 765 50.20 47.87 -10.36
C GLY A 765 50.86 47.05 -9.26
N ASN A 766 51.15 45.76 -9.48
CA ASN A 766 51.91 44.97 -8.51
C ASN A 766 53.42 45.20 -8.71
N GLY A 767 54.14 45.50 -7.63
CA GLY A 767 55.60 45.65 -7.66
C GLY A 767 56.29 44.33 -8.03
N ILE A 768 57.08 44.35 -9.11
CA ILE A 768 57.92 43.24 -9.55
C ILE A 768 59.32 43.44 -8.95
N PRO A 769 59.81 42.52 -8.09
CA PRO A 769 61.10 42.67 -7.45
C PRO A 769 62.28 42.52 -8.42
N PHE A 770 63.34 43.27 -8.14
CA PHE A 770 64.63 43.18 -8.78
C PHE A 770 65.43 42.04 -8.13
N LEU A 771 65.57 40.93 -8.86
CA LEU A 771 66.23 39.73 -8.35
C LEU A 771 67.75 39.73 -8.59
N ASP A 772 68.21 40.34 -9.68
CA ASP A 772 69.65 40.45 -9.99
C ASP A 772 69.91 41.65 -10.91
N VAL A 773 70.81 42.56 -10.49
CA VAL A 773 71.17 43.77 -11.27
C VAL A 773 72.69 43.83 -11.41
N HIS A 774 73.21 43.20 -12.46
CA HIS A 774 74.66 43.11 -12.69
C HIS A 774 75.28 44.34 -13.36
N LYS A 775 74.49 45.07 -14.16
CA LYS A 775 74.96 46.25 -14.92
C LYS A 775 73.79 47.17 -15.23
N ALA A 776 73.95 48.47 -14.96
CA ALA A 776 73.01 49.50 -15.37
C ALA A 776 73.68 50.44 -16.37
N VAL A 777 72.95 50.83 -17.40
CA VAL A 777 73.40 51.77 -18.43
C VAL A 777 72.29 52.81 -18.61
N ILE A 778 72.65 54.09 -18.51
CA ILE A 778 71.73 55.19 -18.82
C ILE A 778 72.18 55.83 -20.13
N THR A 779 71.29 55.82 -21.11
CA THR A 779 71.48 56.46 -22.41
C THR A 779 70.43 57.55 -22.57
N ILE A 780 70.87 58.76 -22.90
CA ILE A 780 70.01 59.91 -23.14
C ILE A 780 69.81 60.01 -24.66
N LEU A 781 68.55 59.99 -25.08
CA LEU A 781 68.16 60.04 -26.49
C LEU A 781 67.52 61.39 -26.83
N GLY A 782 67.70 61.84 -28.07
CA GLY A 782 67.07 63.02 -28.65
C GLY A 782 66.36 62.62 -29.93
N GLY A 783 65.07 62.27 -29.84
CA GLY A 783 64.45 61.49 -30.91
C GLY A 783 65.10 60.11 -30.98
N ASP A 784 65.53 59.71 -32.17
CA ASP A 784 66.19 58.42 -32.40
C ASP A 784 67.72 58.45 -32.21
N ASP A 785 68.31 59.64 -32.03
CA ASP A 785 69.75 59.81 -31.87
C ASP A 785 70.19 59.66 -30.41
N ILE A 786 71.31 58.96 -30.20
CA ILE A 786 71.97 58.88 -28.90
C ILE A 786 72.71 60.19 -28.64
N LEU A 787 72.22 60.99 -27.67
CA LEU A 787 72.83 62.26 -27.29
C LEU A 787 73.98 62.09 -26.30
N ALA A 788 73.85 61.16 -25.35
CA ALA A 788 74.89 60.90 -24.35
C ALA A 788 74.71 59.53 -23.69
N GLN A 789 75.81 58.95 -23.21
CA GLN A 789 75.80 57.78 -22.33
C GLN A 789 76.47 58.15 -21.01
N VAL A 790 75.79 57.88 -19.90
CA VAL A 790 76.27 58.26 -18.57
C VAL A 790 77.23 57.19 -18.04
N LYS A 791 78.45 57.61 -17.66
CA LYS A 791 79.49 56.76 -17.05
C LYS A 791 79.43 56.84 -15.51
N ASP A 792 80.01 55.85 -14.83
CA ASP A 792 80.16 55.79 -13.35
C ASP A 792 78.85 55.81 -12.55
N ILE A 793 77.92 54.92 -12.92
CA ILE A 793 76.63 54.74 -12.24
C ILE A 793 76.78 53.76 -11.08
N LYS A 794 76.29 54.12 -9.88
CA LYS A 794 76.13 53.20 -8.76
C LYS A 794 74.66 52.84 -8.56
N VAL A 795 74.36 51.57 -8.39
CA VAL A 795 72.99 51.09 -8.13
C VAL A 795 72.88 50.46 -6.75
N ASP A 796 71.86 50.86 -6.00
CA ASP A 796 71.49 50.28 -4.71
C ASP A 796 70.04 49.78 -4.80
N LEU A 797 69.73 48.67 -4.13
CA LEU A 797 68.36 48.12 -4.05
C LEU A 797 67.73 48.44 -2.70
N SER A 798 66.44 48.76 -2.71
CA SER A 798 65.66 48.84 -1.47
C SER A 798 65.58 47.48 -0.78
N THR A 799 65.31 47.48 0.52
CA THR A 799 65.20 46.26 1.33
C THR A 799 64.07 45.32 0.93
N ASP A 800 63.01 45.84 0.29
CA ASP A 800 61.90 45.06 -0.26
C ASP A 800 62.17 44.58 -1.70
N LEU A 801 63.33 44.94 -2.27
CA LEU A 801 63.74 44.67 -3.65
C LEU A 801 62.82 45.29 -4.72
N LEU A 802 61.92 46.21 -4.35
CA LEU A 802 60.94 46.79 -5.29
C LEU A 802 61.42 48.11 -5.91
N THR A 803 62.42 48.77 -5.32
CA THR A 803 62.94 50.07 -5.78
C THR A 803 64.44 49.96 -6.04
N LEU A 804 64.85 50.32 -7.25
CA LEU A 804 66.26 50.45 -7.65
C LEU A 804 66.66 51.92 -7.58
N TYR A 805 67.58 52.26 -6.69
CA TYR A 805 68.18 53.58 -6.59
C TYR A 805 69.43 53.66 -7.45
N ILE A 806 69.42 54.55 -8.44
CA ILE A 806 70.48 54.80 -9.39
C ILE A 806 71.13 56.14 -8.99
N ARG A 807 72.35 56.10 -8.45
CA ARG A 807 73.11 57.30 -8.07
C ARG A 807 74.09 57.64 -9.18
N VAL A 808 74.11 58.92 -9.56
CA VAL A 808 74.95 59.42 -10.65
C VAL A 808 75.90 60.47 -10.07
N SER A 809 77.19 60.32 -10.35
CA SER A 809 78.23 61.15 -9.73
C SER A 809 78.15 62.61 -10.20
N HIS A 810 77.93 62.88 -11.50
CA HIS A 810 77.67 64.21 -12.06
C HIS A 810 76.93 64.09 -13.41
N MET A 811 75.68 64.57 -13.50
CA MET A 811 74.95 64.68 -14.78
C MET A 811 74.50 66.12 -15.01
N TYR A 812 75.11 66.80 -15.98
CA TYR A 812 74.73 68.15 -16.41
C TYR A 812 74.23 68.11 -17.86
N LEU A 813 72.99 68.52 -18.10
CA LEU A 813 72.43 68.67 -19.44
C LEU A 813 72.54 70.14 -19.88
N PHE A 814 73.27 70.40 -20.98
CA PHE A 814 73.39 71.72 -21.61
C PHE A 814 72.89 71.67 -23.06
N LYS A 815 72.22 72.75 -23.53
CA LYS A 815 71.72 72.88 -24.90
C LYS A 815 72.59 73.88 -25.68
N TYR A 816 73.25 73.46 -26.75
CA TYR A 816 73.95 74.35 -27.70
C TYR A 816 73.26 74.35 -29.07
N ARG A 817 73.20 75.52 -29.73
CA ARG A 817 72.58 75.71 -31.05
C ARG A 817 73.66 75.64 -32.15
N THR A 818 73.36 74.83 -33.18
CA THR A 818 73.91 74.74 -34.55
C THR A 818 75.32 74.16 -34.80
N GLY A 819 75.35 73.07 -35.60
CA GLY A 819 76.34 72.82 -36.66
C GLY A 819 77.55 71.93 -36.34
N HIS A 820 77.41 70.62 -36.56
CA HIS A 820 78.46 69.59 -36.72
C HIS A 820 79.44 69.29 -35.55
N LYS A 821 79.46 68.00 -35.18
CA LYS A 821 80.39 67.25 -34.29
C LYS A 821 80.32 67.55 -32.79
N PHE A 822 79.81 66.58 -32.03
CA PHE A 822 80.06 66.44 -30.60
C PHE A 822 81.48 65.87 -30.41
N SER A 823 82.38 66.62 -29.79
CA SER A 823 83.59 66.10 -29.18
C SER A 823 83.59 66.46 -27.70
N GLU A 824 83.99 65.49 -26.86
CA GLU A 824 84.15 65.62 -25.41
C GLU A 824 84.93 66.90 -25.02
N SER A 825 84.40 67.65 -24.07
CA SER A 825 85.21 68.54 -23.24
C SER A 825 84.89 68.34 -21.75
N THR A 826 85.79 67.60 -21.13
CA THR A 826 86.43 67.88 -19.83
C THR A 826 85.74 68.89 -18.90
N ALA A 827 85.22 68.39 -17.78
CA ALA A 827 85.07 69.18 -16.56
C ALA A 827 86.33 69.06 -15.71
N PHE A 828 86.91 70.22 -15.38
CA PHE A 828 87.98 70.44 -14.42
C PHE A 828 87.51 70.16 -12.97
N PRO A 829 88.44 69.86 -12.04
CA PRO A 829 88.11 69.45 -10.68
C PRO A 829 87.79 70.66 -9.79
N CYS A 830 86.74 70.52 -8.96
CA CYS A 830 86.63 71.04 -7.59
C CYS A 830 85.64 70.17 -6.82
#